data_AF-A0A955U424-F1
#
_entry.id   AF-A0A955U424-F1
#
_cell.length_a   1.000
_cell.length_b   1.000
_cell.length_c   1.000
_cell.angle_alpha   90.00
_cell.angle_beta   90.00
_cell.angle_gamma   90.00
#
_symmetry.space_group_name_H-M   'P 1'
#
loop_
_entity.id
_entity.type
_entity.pdbx_description
1 polymer ?
#
loop_
_entity_poly.entity_id
_entity_poly.type
_entity_poly.pdbx_seq_one_letter_code
_entity_poly.pdbx_strand_id
1 'polypeptide(L)'
;MLETLIEGWRDTRDPSLADAVVELGARLAADRPAPAGKTRKAVLATWCAAAADPDPVTLSVLLPTLGDGNSKEALARLEALAAAPPDPRIARALADLLAAPPFQAVSTKPFWKLAAAQIVRCGDAGVDALLAPLAGTFLTRLRGAETMAEVLEKLLASTRADLATITPRPLSPTLAEALGEVAATRVDPIDAALQAVDAVPWTELEHAYGPAEDVPAQLRALALGTPEERVEALDALGGNVFHQGTVYEATPPVARFVVALVEAGHVDTAELLTYLAFLAVNDPGEQALAGGGDPWAGAEATGEEAPFVRTAREVARLGPTVVRLVEHEDPAVRLAAAFLASFLPAIARPVATAASRQLHVEQDERTLASLVLLLGQLHSAPVRKLVPEAGLARDAAVLATAWARPTTLDGAQIADLRELGRSDRYATGFPWFDGDLPRAARVIEEGLALDPPDALLDAMEEAIRGDDPRATSDRIAAARRRLFPEAHRPTPKFLPSDLDEHQLRFCHLLVDRADRLGDEYPTWAHADAIGLFLTSVNLRRWLGRSPTGPLDERVTDGRPAWKVLSDTLYGYVTRGDALTALATLPEVVLADIVTEARTPSATSWRPYELERHEKHVVEDVADPPTHRLDLELRHNDRLVDLLTEVALLGGDVGWQAVERLGQRQLDRIADGHFAEGVTCSLAATTAVRRAARGGGDIDDRVEAWLADTMTTAPVQRTPRRTEEVLRALPTDRAERMVLQHCPIWREGTITSNGRSHPTLHFDDTLRYARLLPSPPRAMTERVIAAIERHAEVKALTPRGEPGADPLPEQELVDWLRWAGEDAGPLLEAAIGRASPATTTLKRLAGLL
;
A
#
# COMPACT_ATOMS: atom_id res chain seq x y z
N MET A 1 21.62 -25.15 14.35
CA MET A 1 22.06 -24.97 12.95
C MET A 1 22.85 -23.68 12.76
N LEU A 2 22.25 -22.48 12.90
CA LEU A 2 22.99 -21.22 12.74
C LEU A 2 24.22 -21.13 13.66
N GLU A 3 24.11 -21.47 14.94
CA GLU A 3 25.25 -21.53 15.88
C GLU A 3 26.33 -22.50 15.41
N THR A 4 25.92 -23.69 14.96
CA THR A 4 26.81 -24.73 14.44
C THR A 4 27.61 -24.25 13.22
N LEU A 5 26.97 -23.53 12.30
CA LEU A 5 27.65 -22.95 11.14
C LEU A 5 28.60 -21.82 11.55
N ILE A 6 28.21 -20.97 12.50
CA ILE A 6 29.07 -19.91 13.04
C ILE A 6 30.31 -20.50 13.70
N GLU A 7 30.16 -21.53 14.54
CA GLU A 7 31.27 -22.23 15.19
C GLU A 7 32.15 -22.94 14.15
N GLY A 8 31.54 -23.65 13.21
CA GLY A 8 32.24 -24.28 12.09
C GLY A 8 33.07 -23.28 11.28
N TRP A 9 32.50 -22.11 10.98
CA TRP A 9 33.21 -21.03 10.30
C TRP A 9 34.32 -20.43 11.17
N ARG A 10 34.15 -20.29 12.49
CA ARG A 10 35.22 -19.80 13.38
C ARG A 10 36.44 -20.72 13.34
N ASP A 11 36.20 -22.03 13.23
CA ASP A 11 37.25 -23.01 13.08
C ASP A 11 37.85 -22.97 11.67
N THR A 12 37.05 -23.05 10.62
CA THR A 12 37.58 -23.27 9.27
C THR A 12 37.96 -21.98 8.55
N ARG A 13 37.28 -20.86 8.86
CA ARG A 13 37.28 -19.64 8.03
C ARG A 13 36.87 -19.90 6.58
N ASP A 14 36.10 -20.96 6.34
CA ASP A 14 35.65 -21.34 5.00
C ASP A 14 34.58 -20.37 4.49
N PRO A 15 34.78 -19.71 3.33
CA PRO A 15 33.82 -18.75 2.78
C PRO A 15 32.41 -19.32 2.57
N SER A 16 32.29 -20.61 2.24
CA SER A 16 30.98 -21.24 2.02
C SER A 16 30.13 -21.30 3.30
N LEU A 17 30.76 -21.49 4.46
CA LEU A 17 30.07 -21.39 5.75
C LEU A 17 29.73 -19.93 6.08
N ALA A 18 30.59 -18.97 5.71
CA ALA A 18 30.29 -17.55 5.88
C ALA A 18 29.03 -17.14 5.11
N ASP A 19 28.92 -17.57 3.85
CA ASP A 19 27.74 -17.36 3.00
C ASP A 19 26.49 -17.96 3.64
N ALA A 20 26.55 -19.22 4.08
CA ALA A 20 25.43 -19.90 4.72
C ALA A 20 25.00 -19.25 6.04
N VAL A 21 25.95 -18.75 6.86
CA VAL A 21 25.65 -18.02 8.10
C VAL A 21 24.92 -16.71 7.82
N VAL A 22 25.36 -15.97 6.80
CA VAL A 22 24.72 -14.70 6.39
C VAL A 22 23.31 -14.97 5.91
N GLU A 23 23.13 -15.94 5.01
CA GLU A 23 21.84 -16.28 4.41
C GLU A 23 20.85 -16.80 5.45
N LEU A 24 21.22 -17.83 6.23
CA LEU A 24 20.35 -18.41 7.24
C LEU A 24 20.05 -17.39 8.36
N GLY A 25 21.04 -16.58 8.73
CA GLY A 25 20.86 -15.51 9.71
C GLY A 25 19.83 -14.47 9.25
N ALA A 26 19.88 -14.05 7.99
CA ALA A 26 18.90 -13.13 7.41
C ALA A 26 17.49 -13.75 7.39
N ARG A 27 17.36 -15.00 6.96
CA ARG A 27 16.06 -15.73 6.95
C ARG A 27 15.44 -15.82 8.34
N LEU A 28 16.23 -16.15 9.36
CA LEU A 28 15.74 -16.27 10.74
C LEU A 28 15.42 -14.92 11.38
N ALA A 29 15.98 -13.83 10.86
CA ALA A 29 15.77 -12.47 11.37
C ALA A 29 14.57 -11.76 10.73
N ALA A 30 14.01 -12.28 9.61
CA ALA A 30 13.01 -11.60 8.79
C ALA A 30 11.79 -11.08 9.57
N ASP A 31 11.28 -11.88 10.51
CA ASP A 31 10.07 -11.54 11.29
C ASP A 31 10.38 -10.94 12.67
N ARG A 32 11.65 -10.62 12.96
CA ARG A 32 12.06 -10.11 14.27
C ARG A 32 12.09 -8.58 14.27
N PRO A 33 11.44 -7.92 15.24
CA PRO A 33 11.41 -6.46 15.28
C PRO A 33 12.80 -5.88 15.59
N ALA A 34 13.16 -4.81 14.88
CA ALA A 34 14.38 -4.06 15.14
C ALA A 34 14.32 -3.33 16.50
N PRO A 35 15.47 -3.03 17.14
CA PRO A 35 15.49 -2.27 18.40
C PRO A 35 14.82 -0.89 18.25
N ALA A 36 13.76 -0.66 19.01
CA ALA A 36 13.00 0.59 19.00
C ALA A 36 13.18 1.40 20.29
N GLY A 37 12.78 2.68 20.25
CA GLY A 37 12.80 3.57 21.40
C GLY A 37 12.29 4.97 21.08
N LYS A 38 11.66 5.63 22.06
CA LYS A 38 11.04 6.97 21.88
C LYS A 38 12.05 8.10 21.60
N THR A 39 13.35 7.86 21.79
CA THR A 39 14.41 8.85 21.56
C THR A 39 15.64 8.16 20.97
N ARG A 40 16.49 8.90 20.24
CA ARG A 40 17.77 8.39 19.70
C ARG A 40 18.65 7.72 20.76
N LYS A 41 18.68 8.31 21.97
CA LYS A 41 19.43 7.75 23.11
C LYS A 41 18.83 6.43 23.58
N ALA A 42 17.51 6.31 23.61
CA ALA A 42 16.82 5.06 23.97
C ALA A 42 17.07 3.98 22.91
N VAL A 43 16.96 4.31 21.61
CA VAL A 43 17.25 3.39 20.51
C VAL A 43 18.69 2.87 20.61
N LEU A 44 19.68 3.74 20.81
CA LEU A 44 21.08 3.32 20.98
C LEU A 44 21.27 2.41 22.19
N ALA A 45 20.64 2.72 23.33
CA ALA A 45 20.73 1.89 24.53
C ALA A 45 20.12 0.50 24.32
N THR A 46 18.93 0.42 23.70
CA THR A 46 18.28 -0.85 23.35
C THR A 46 19.14 -1.65 22.38
N TRP A 47 19.70 -1.00 21.36
CA TRP A 47 20.59 -1.64 20.40
C TRP A 47 21.83 -2.22 21.07
N CYS A 48 22.53 -1.45 21.91
CA CYS A 48 23.73 -1.93 22.60
C CYS A 48 23.42 -3.04 23.62
N ALA A 49 22.24 -3.01 24.25
CA ALA A 49 21.80 -4.09 25.12
C ALA A 49 21.53 -5.38 24.34
N ALA A 50 20.86 -5.28 23.18
CA ALA A 50 20.62 -6.40 22.29
C ALA A 50 21.91 -6.97 21.69
N ALA A 51 22.94 -6.14 21.46
CA ALA A 51 24.25 -6.62 21.00
C ALA A 51 24.97 -7.55 22.00
N ALA A 52 24.54 -7.58 23.27
CA ALA A 52 25.03 -8.48 24.30
C ALA A 52 24.19 -9.77 24.44
N ASP A 53 23.11 -9.92 23.66
CA ASP A 53 22.25 -11.10 23.65
C ASP A 53 23.01 -12.31 23.11
N PRO A 54 22.99 -13.48 23.79
CA PRO A 54 23.58 -14.71 23.27
C PRO A 54 22.87 -15.27 22.03
N ASP A 55 21.65 -14.83 21.69
CA ASP A 55 20.94 -15.33 20.51
C ASP A 55 21.67 -14.95 19.20
N PRO A 56 22.16 -15.92 18.43
CA PRO A 56 22.89 -15.66 17.17
C PRO A 56 22.05 -14.95 16.11
N VAL A 57 20.72 -15.02 16.16
CA VAL A 57 19.82 -14.36 15.21
C VAL A 57 19.73 -12.86 15.50
N THR A 58 19.85 -12.45 16.78
CA THR A 58 19.79 -11.04 17.17
C THR A 58 20.83 -10.21 16.41
N LEU A 59 22.03 -10.75 16.16
CA LEU A 59 23.04 -10.06 15.36
C LEU A 59 22.56 -9.70 13.95
N SER A 60 21.82 -10.59 13.27
CA SER A 60 21.28 -10.34 11.94
C SER A 60 20.19 -9.25 11.92
N VAL A 61 19.46 -9.06 13.04
CA VAL A 61 18.50 -7.95 13.21
C VAL A 61 19.23 -6.61 13.40
N LEU A 62 20.38 -6.62 14.08
CA LEU A 62 21.11 -5.41 14.46
C LEU A 62 21.96 -4.82 13.33
N LEU A 63 22.64 -5.66 12.56
CA LEU A 63 23.65 -5.23 11.57
C LEU A 63 23.14 -4.24 10.51
N PRO A 64 21.90 -4.35 9.96
CA PRO A 64 21.38 -3.37 9.00
C PRO A 64 21.35 -1.93 9.53
N THR A 65 21.25 -1.74 10.84
CA THR A 65 21.16 -0.42 11.51
C THR A 65 22.48 0.03 12.15
N LEU A 66 23.58 -0.70 11.92
CA LEU A 66 24.89 -0.42 12.51
C LEU A 66 25.39 0.99 12.17
N GLY A 67 25.16 1.43 10.92
CA GLY A 67 25.59 2.73 10.39
C GLY A 67 24.61 3.90 10.67
N ASP A 68 23.48 3.66 11.32
CA ASP A 68 22.44 4.68 11.47
C ASP A 68 22.83 5.82 12.42
N GLY A 69 22.30 7.01 12.15
CA GLY A 69 22.50 8.19 12.99
C GLY A 69 23.84 8.88 12.71
N ASN A 70 24.57 9.25 13.77
CA ASN A 70 25.87 9.91 13.64
C ASN A 70 27.05 8.97 13.97
N SER A 71 28.27 9.36 13.59
CA SER A 71 29.46 8.51 13.74
C SER A 71 29.80 8.13 15.18
N LYS A 72 29.38 8.91 16.18
CA LYS A 72 29.58 8.56 17.60
C LYS A 72 28.63 7.46 18.04
N GLU A 73 27.39 7.50 17.56
CA GLU A 73 26.38 6.47 17.82
C GLU A 73 26.79 5.17 17.13
N ALA A 74 27.18 5.21 15.85
CA ALA A 74 27.68 4.05 15.12
C ALA A 74 28.99 3.49 15.73
N LEU A 75 29.88 4.35 16.23
CA LEU A 75 31.06 3.91 16.96
C LEU A 75 30.69 3.18 18.26
N ALA A 76 29.75 3.69 19.05
CA ALA A 76 29.30 3.02 20.27
C ALA A 76 28.67 1.63 19.98
N ARG A 77 27.93 1.51 18.88
CA ARG A 77 27.39 0.23 18.40
C ARG A 77 28.51 -0.75 18.01
N LEU A 78 29.48 -0.27 17.24
CA LEU A 78 30.62 -1.08 16.82
C LEU A 78 31.50 -1.48 18.02
N GLU A 79 31.66 -0.61 19.02
CA GLU A 79 32.35 -0.91 20.27
C GLU A 79 31.63 -2.01 21.07
N ALA A 80 30.29 -2.01 21.09
CA ALA A 80 29.51 -3.08 21.70
C ALA A 80 29.75 -4.44 21.01
N LEU A 81 29.85 -4.45 19.68
CA LEU A 81 30.20 -5.65 18.91
C LEU A 81 31.69 -6.03 19.01
N ALA A 82 32.56 -5.06 19.31
CA ALA A 82 33.99 -5.29 19.41
C ALA A 82 34.37 -6.20 20.59
N ALA A 83 33.46 -6.59 21.48
CA ALA A 83 33.71 -7.63 22.47
C ALA A 83 33.19 -9.02 22.05
N ALA A 84 32.34 -9.09 21.03
CA ALA A 84 31.72 -10.33 20.58
C ALA A 84 32.75 -11.27 19.92
N PRO A 85 32.53 -12.61 19.98
CA PRO A 85 33.33 -13.56 19.23
C PRO A 85 33.27 -13.27 17.72
N PRO A 86 34.32 -13.60 16.95
CA PRO A 86 34.35 -13.41 15.49
C PRO A 86 33.10 -13.96 14.80
N ASP A 87 32.50 -13.21 13.89
CA ASP A 87 31.33 -13.61 13.13
C ASP A 87 31.43 -13.03 11.71
N PRO A 88 31.18 -13.82 10.63
CA PRO A 88 31.39 -13.34 9.27
C PRO A 88 30.43 -12.20 8.91
N ARG A 89 29.25 -12.16 9.53
CA ARG A 89 28.23 -11.14 9.25
C ARG A 89 28.69 -9.74 9.66
N ILE A 90 29.49 -9.62 10.73
CA ILE A 90 30.06 -8.34 11.17
C ILE A 90 31.02 -7.81 10.11
N ALA A 91 31.91 -8.66 9.61
CA ALA A 91 32.90 -8.27 8.60
C ALA A 91 32.23 -7.80 7.30
N ARG A 92 31.20 -8.53 6.85
CA ARG A 92 30.44 -8.19 5.63
C ARG A 92 29.64 -6.90 5.78
N ALA A 93 28.93 -6.72 6.90
CA ALA A 93 28.22 -5.46 7.15
C ALA A 93 29.17 -4.24 7.21
N LEU A 94 30.37 -4.42 7.76
CA LEU A 94 31.40 -3.36 7.76
C LEU A 94 32.00 -3.13 6.36
N ALA A 95 32.13 -4.18 5.55
CA ALA A 95 32.53 -4.06 4.15
C ALA A 95 31.49 -3.30 3.33
N ASP A 96 30.20 -3.53 3.57
CA ASP A 96 29.10 -2.77 2.94
C ASP A 96 29.15 -1.29 3.35
N LEU A 97 29.41 -1.00 4.64
CA LEU A 97 29.63 0.37 5.09
C LEU A 97 30.87 0.99 4.46
N LEU A 98 31.96 0.25 4.24
CA LEU A 98 33.13 0.74 3.51
C LEU A 98 32.82 0.99 2.03
N ALA A 99 32.04 0.13 1.38
CA ALA A 99 31.57 0.35 0.02
C ALA A 99 30.74 1.63 -0.09
N ALA A 100 30.02 1.97 0.97
CA ALA A 100 29.13 3.11 1.07
C ALA A 100 29.36 3.99 2.31
N PRO A 101 30.48 4.72 2.45
CA PRO A 101 30.86 5.37 3.71
C PRO A 101 29.81 6.41 4.16
N PRO A 102 29.03 6.16 5.22
CA PRO A 102 28.05 7.14 5.71
C PRO A 102 28.74 8.30 6.44
N PHE A 103 30.02 8.15 6.77
CA PHE A 103 30.80 9.09 7.57
C PHE A 103 32.10 9.49 6.85
N GLN A 104 32.15 10.72 6.34
CA GLN A 104 33.24 11.19 5.47
C GLN A 104 34.08 12.32 6.10
N ALA A 105 33.68 12.82 7.27
CA ALA A 105 34.45 13.83 7.99
C ALA A 105 35.70 13.20 8.63
N VAL A 106 36.81 13.94 8.65
CA VAL A 106 38.08 13.51 9.28
C VAL A 106 37.92 13.12 10.76
N SER A 107 36.94 13.73 11.47
CA SER A 107 36.60 13.40 12.86
C SER A 107 36.06 11.98 13.05
N THR A 108 35.70 11.29 11.96
CA THR A 108 35.11 9.93 11.97
C THR A 108 36.17 8.83 11.88
N LYS A 109 37.45 9.20 11.75
CA LYS A 109 38.61 8.30 11.79
C LYS A 109 38.55 7.19 12.86
N PRO A 110 38.10 7.44 14.11
CA PRO A 110 38.01 6.39 15.12
C PRO A 110 37.08 5.23 14.72
N PHE A 111 35.93 5.53 14.11
CA PHE A 111 34.99 4.53 13.62
C PHE A 111 35.64 3.64 12.55
N TRP A 112 36.24 4.24 11.52
CA TRP A 112 36.84 3.48 10.41
C TRP A 112 38.06 2.67 10.80
N LYS A 113 38.86 3.17 11.74
CA LYS A 113 39.96 2.38 12.31
C LYS A 113 39.46 1.14 13.05
N LEU A 114 38.39 1.28 13.83
CA LEU A 114 37.78 0.15 14.52
C LEU A 114 37.13 -0.80 13.51
N ALA A 115 36.42 -0.29 12.50
CA ALA A 115 35.79 -1.09 11.45
C ALA A 115 36.81 -1.96 10.70
N ALA A 116 37.90 -1.36 10.22
CA ALA A 116 39.00 -2.07 9.58
C ALA A 116 39.59 -3.17 10.49
N ALA A 117 39.86 -2.85 11.76
CA ALA A 117 40.36 -3.83 12.72
C ALA A 117 39.36 -4.97 12.97
N GLN A 118 38.06 -4.68 12.98
CA GLN A 118 37.00 -5.66 13.16
C GLN A 118 36.83 -6.58 11.95
N ILE A 119 36.97 -6.05 10.72
CA ILE A 119 36.98 -6.86 9.49
C ILE A 119 38.11 -7.89 9.55
N VAL A 120 39.34 -7.43 9.83
CA VAL A 120 40.52 -8.33 9.95
C VAL A 120 40.34 -9.34 11.08
N ARG A 121 39.84 -8.90 12.25
CA ARG A 121 39.63 -9.77 13.41
C ARG A 121 38.60 -10.86 13.15
N CYS A 122 37.51 -10.53 12.47
CA CYS A 122 36.50 -11.51 12.10
C CYS A 122 37.12 -12.54 11.15
N GLY A 123 37.88 -12.07 10.18
CA GLY A 123 38.73 -12.91 9.36
C GLY A 123 37.97 -13.73 8.31
N ASP A 124 36.91 -13.14 7.76
CA ASP A 124 36.23 -13.70 6.59
C ASP A 124 37.04 -13.41 5.33
N ALA A 125 37.73 -14.42 4.79
CA ALA A 125 38.53 -14.27 3.58
C ALA A 125 37.68 -13.86 2.36
N GLY A 126 36.38 -14.19 2.33
CA GLY A 126 35.46 -13.78 1.27
C GLY A 126 35.24 -12.27 1.19
N VAL A 127 35.54 -11.53 2.25
CA VAL A 127 35.40 -10.06 2.28
C VAL A 127 36.41 -9.36 1.37
N ASP A 128 37.57 -9.96 1.06
CA ASP A 128 38.51 -9.33 0.12
C ASP A 128 37.88 -9.16 -1.27
N ALA A 129 37.04 -10.10 -1.71
CA ALA A 129 36.32 -9.99 -2.98
C ALA A 129 35.34 -8.80 -2.99
N LEU A 130 34.73 -8.48 -1.84
CA LEU A 130 33.84 -7.32 -1.69
C LEU A 130 34.62 -5.99 -1.64
N LEU A 131 35.82 -6.01 -1.04
CA LEU A 131 36.66 -4.84 -0.86
C LEU A 131 37.54 -4.52 -2.07
N ALA A 132 37.88 -5.52 -2.88
CA ALA A 132 38.77 -5.36 -4.03
C ALA A 132 38.30 -4.32 -5.06
N PRO A 133 37.00 -4.28 -5.44
CA PRO A 133 36.47 -3.26 -6.35
C PRO A 133 36.55 -1.83 -5.81
N LEU A 134 36.75 -1.64 -4.50
CA LEU A 134 36.81 -0.32 -3.87
C LEU A 134 38.21 0.32 -3.96
N ALA A 135 39.24 -0.43 -4.34
CA ALA A 135 40.61 0.06 -4.36
C ALA A 135 40.80 1.24 -5.33
N GLY A 136 41.31 2.36 -4.83
CA GLY A 136 41.48 3.59 -5.61
C GLY A 136 40.19 4.38 -5.85
N THR A 137 39.04 3.86 -5.42
CA THR A 137 37.74 4.51 -5.63
C THR A 137 37.46 5.63 -4.64
N PHE A 138 38.02 5.61 -3.42
CA PHE A 138 37.74 6.67 -2.44
C PHE A 138 38.38 8.00 -2.86
N LEU A 139 39.58 7.95 -3.46
CA LEU A 139 40.28 9.15 -3.97
C LEU A 139 39.49 9.84 -5.09
N THR A 140 38.69 9.09 -5.83
CA THR A 140 37.88 9.61 -6.94
C THR A 140 36.45 9.98 -6.48
N ARG A 141 35.86 9.20 -5.55
CA ARG A 141 34.47 9.33 -5.06
C ARG A 141 34.26 10.39 -3.97
N LEU A 142 35.28 10.78 -3.19
CA LEU A 142 35.14 11.67 -2.02
C LEU A 142 35.78 13.07 -2.22
N ARG A 143 35.34 13.80 -3.26
CA ARG A 143 35.86 15.16 -3.56
C ARG A 143 35.52 16.17 -2.44
N GLY A 144 36.52 16.95 -2.00
CA GLY A 144 36.39 17.94 -0.90
C GLY A 144 36.64 17.38 0.51
N ALA A 145 36.95 16.08 0.63
CA ALA A 145 37.39 15.43 1.85
C ALA A 145 38.70 14.67 1.60
N GLU A 146 39.67 15.28 0.89
CA GLU A 146 40.86 14.57 0.37
C GLU A 146 41.60 13.81 1.48
N THR A 147 41.71 14.42 2.65
CA THR A 147 42.37 13.82 3.82
C THR A 147 41.63 12.62 4.42
N MET A 148 40.32 12.48 4.21
CA MET A 148 39.57 11.28 4.64
C MET A 148 39.59 10.20 3.57
N ALA A 149 39.53 10.58 2.30
CA ALA A 149 39.66 9.67 1.16
C ALA A 149 41.00 8.90 1.22
N GLU A 150 42.11 9.60 1.44
CA GLU A 150 43.44 9.00 1.62
C GLU A 150 43.48 8.03 2.81
N VAL A 151 42.76 8.35 3.88
CA VAL A 151 42.71 7.52 5.08
C VAL A 151 41.94 6.23 4.83
N LEU A 152 40.79 6.31 4.15
CA LEU A 152 40.00 5.14 3.79
C LEU A 152 40.76 4.26 2.80
N GLU A 153 41.45 4.81 1.80
CA GLU A 153 42.31 4.04 0.91
C GLU A 153 43.42 3.30 1.68
N LYS A 154 44.10 4.01 2.57
CA LYS A 154 45.18 3.39 3.35
C LYS A 154 44.66 2.29 4.27
N LEU A 155 43.49 2.50 4.89
CA LEU A 155 42.83 1.50 5.71
C LEU A 155 42.37 0.30 4.85
N LEU A 156 41.78 0.54 3.69
CA LEU A 156 41.36 -0.50 2.75
C LEU A 156 42.56 -1.35 2.31
N ALA A 157 43.63 -0.72 1.83
CA ALA A 157 44.83 -1.40 1.39
C ALA A 157 45.46 -2.25 2.51
N SER A 158 45.54 -1.71 3.74
CA SER A 158 46.02 -2.46 4.91
C SER A 158 45.10 -3.63 5.26
N THR A 159 43.79 -3.40 5.30
CA THR A 159 42.78 -4.41 5.65
C THR A 159 42.83 -5.58 4.68
N ARG A 160 42.92 -5.29 3.37
CA ARG A 160 43.03 -6.32 2.32
C ARG A 160 44.32 -7.11 2.42
N ALA A 161 45.45 -6.44 2.68
CA ALA A 161 46.73 -7.12 2.89
C ALA A 161 46.68 -8.08 4.09
N ASP A 162 46.05 -7.66 5.19
CA ASP A 162 45.87 -8.49 6.38
C ASP A 162 44.90 -9.66 6.10
N LEU A 163 43.77 -9.43 5.41
CA LEU A 163 42.81 -10.49 5.03
C LEU A 163 43.46 -11.54 4.12
N ALA A 164 44.34 -11.13 3.21
CA ALA A 164 45.05 -12.06 2.31
C ALA A 164 45.97 -13.05 3.05
N THR A 165 46.30 -12.80 4.33
CA THR A 165 47.07 -13.74 5.16
C THR A 165 46.21 -14.87 5.74
N ILE A 166 44.88 -14.74 5.68
CA ILE A 166 43.94 -15.69 6.25
C ILE A 166 43.74 -16.83 5.27
N THR A 167 44.05 -18.05 5.71
CA THR A 167 43.93 -19.26 4.90
C THR A 167 42.80 -20.14 5.44
N PRO A 168 41.73 -20.35 4.66
CA PRO A 168 40.67 -21.28 5.03
C PRO A 168 41.20 -22.70 5.24
N ARG A 169 40.71 -23.37 6.27
CA ARG A 169 40.92 -24.80 6.51
C ARG A 169 39.78 -25.59 5.86
N PRO A 170 40.03 -26.80 5.35
CA PRO A 170 38.99 -27.62 4.75
C PRO A 170 37.88 -27.99 5.75
N LEU A 171 36.66 -28.10 5.25
CA LEU A 171 35.48 -28.52 6.02
C LEU A 171 35.61 -29.96 6.52
N SER A 172 35.11 -30.23 7.73
CA SER A 172 34.90 -31.59 8.20
C SER A 172 33.69 -32.21 7.48
N PRO A 173 33.60 -33.56 7.38
CA PRO A 173 32.43 -34.21 6.79
C PRO A 173 31.10 -33.79 7.43
N THR A 174 31.07 -33.63 8.76
CA THR A 174 29.88 -33.18 9.50
C THR A 174 29.49 -31.73 9.17
N LEU A 175 30.46 -30.83 8.99
CA LEU A 175 30.18 -29.45 8.59
C LEU A 175 29.73 -29.36 7.12
N ALA A 176 30.30 -30.19 6.25
CA ALA A 176 29.87 -30.30 4.87
C ALA A 176 28.43 -30.84 4.76
N GLU A 177 28.06 -31.82 5.59
CA GLU A 177 26.70 -32.34 5.71
C GLU A 177 25.73 -31.27 6.23
N ALA A 178 26.07 -30.57 7.32
CA ALA A 178 25.25 -29.46 7.84
C ALA A 178 25.07 -28.32 6.83
N LEU A 179 26.11 -27.99 6.06
CA LEU A 179 26.03 -27.03 4.94
C LEU A 179 25.08 -27.55 3.84
N GLY A 180 25.16 -28.85 3.52
CA GLY A 180 24.26 -29.52 2.60
C GLY A 180 22.80 -29.54 3.06
N GLU A 181 22.54 -29.71 4.36
CA GLU A 181 21.20 -29.62 4.94
C GLU A 181 20.63 -28.20 4.83
N VAL A 182 21.43 -27.16 5.09
CA VAL A 182 20.98 -25.77 4.89
C VAL A 182 20.68 -25.50 3.42
N ALA A 183 21.50 -26.00 2.50
CA ALA A 183 21.22 -25.93 1.07
C ALA A 183 19.95 -26.73 0.69
N ALA A 184 19.70 -27.89 1.31
CA ALA A 184 18.53 -28.72 1.04
C ALA A 184 17.21 -28.19 1.65
N THR A 185 17.29 -27.38 2.72
CA THR A 185 16.14 -26.63 3.28
C THR A 185 15.82 -25.35 2.50
N ARG A 186 16.58 -25.08 1.42
CA ARG A 186 16.26 -24.04 0.46
C ARG A 186 15.19 -24.60 -0.47
N VAL A 187 13.94 -24.21 -0.23
CA VAL A 187 12.96 -24.30 -1.31
C VAL A 187 13.48 -23.36 -2.39
N ASP A 188 13.56 -23.84 -3.64
CA ASP A 188 13.88 -22.95 -4.76
C ASP A 188 12.86 -21.80 -4.71
N PRO A 189 13.29 -20.53 -4.62
CA PRO A 189 12.38 -19.40 -4.57
C PRO A 189 11.37 -19.41 -5.74
N ILE A 190 11.77 -19.94 -6.89
CA ILE A 190 10.89 -20.10 -8.06
C ILE A 190 9.86 -21.21 -7.79
N ASP A 191 10.25 -22.35 -7.23
CA ASP A 191 9.30 -23.41 -6.85
C ASP A 191 8.29 -22.93 -5.79
N ALA A 192 8.75 -22.15 -4.80
CA ALA A 192 7.88 -21.56 -3.80
C ALA A 192 6.89 -20.56 -4.42
N ALA A 193 7.37 -19.71 -5.35
CA ALA A 193 6.52 -18.79 -6.09
C ALA A 193 5.47 -19.53 -6.93
N LEU A 194 5.85 -20.63 -7.58
CA LEU A 194 4.96 -21.46 -8.38
C LEU A 194 3.89 -22.16 -7.52
N GLN A 195 4.24 -22.63 -6.32
CA GLN A 195 3.25 -23.16 -5.38
C GLN A 195 2.26 -22.08 -4.92
N ALA A 196 2.72 -20.83 -4.75
CA ALA A 196 1.85 -19.72 -4.40
C ALA A 196 0.88 -19.35 -5.54
N VAL A 197 1.25 -19.57 -6.81
CA VAL A 197 0.33 -19.42 -7.96
C VAL A 197 -0.85 -20.37 -7.85
N ASP A 198 -0.64 -21.61 -7.40
CA ASP A 198 -1.72 -22.61 -7.26
C ASP A 198 -2.70 -22.30 -6.13
N ALA A 199 -2.32 -21.45 -5.18
CA ALA A 199 -3.18 -21.04 -4.06
C ALA A 199 -4.14 -19.87 -4.41
N VAL A 200 -3.96 -19.22 -5.57
CA VAL A 200 -4.79 -18.08 -5.99
C VAL A 200 -6.05 -18.59 -6.74
N PRO A 201 -7.27 -18.12 -6.41
CA PRO A 201 -8.50 -18.55 -7.07
C PRO A 201 -8.70 -17.84 -8.41
N TRP A 202 -7.88 -18.14 -9.42
CA TRP A 202 -7.83 -17.43 -10.70
C TRP A 202 -9.16 -17.37 -11.47
N THR A 203 -10.02 -18.38 -11.31
CA THR A 203 -11.38 -18.42 -11.91
C THR A 203 -12.32 -17.36 -11.32
N GLU A 204 -12.03 -16.85 -10.13
CA GLU A 204 -12.82 -15.82 -9.43
C GLU A 204 -12.28 -14.41 -9.65
N LEU A 205 -11.07 -14.28 -10.22
CA LEU A 205 -10.45 -12.98 -10.50
C LEU A 205 -10.71 -12.59 -11.95
N GLU A 206 -11.07 -11.33 -12.18
CA GLU A 206 -11.17 -10.78 -13.53
C GLU A 206 -9.84 -10.19 -14.02
N HIS A 207 -9.62 -10.27 -15.33
CA HIS A 207 -8.62 -9.56 -16.13
C HIS A 207 -9.31 -8.90 -17.35
N ALA A 208 -8.57 -8.30 -18.28
CA ALA A 208 -9.12 -7.51 -19.39
C ALA A 208 -10.14 -8.23 -20.29
N TYR A 209 -10.09 -9.56 -20.37
CA TYR A 209 -10.94 -10.36 -21.26
C TYR A 209 -11.90 -11.32 -20.51
N GLY A 210 -12.13 -11.11 -19.21
CA GLY A 210 -12.99 -11.98 -18.37
C GLY A 210 -12.22 -12.69 -17.24
N PRO A 211 -12.64 -13.89 -16.81
CA PRO A 211 -11.96 -14.67 -15.76
C PRO A 211 -10.50 -14.99 -16.10
N ALA A 212 -9.60 -14.89 -15.11
CA ALA A 212 -8.15 -14.99 -15.27
C ALA A 212 -7.61 -16.45 -15.30
N GLU A 213 -8.35 -17.39 -15.88
CA GLU A 213 -8.03 -18.83 -15.85
C GLU A 213 -6.76 -19.21 -16.62
N ASP A 214 -6.32 -18.36 -17.54
CA ASP A 214 -5.14 -18.53 -18.40
C ASP A 214 -3.84 -18.03 -17.77
N VAL A 215 -3.91 -17.08 -16.82
CA VAL A 215 -2.77 -16.48 -16.12
C VAL A 215 -1.83 -17.50 -15.49
N PRO A 216 -2.28 -18.59 -14.84
CA PRO A 216 -1.37 -19.58 -14.23
C PRO A 216 -0.45 -20.29 -15.21
N ALA A 217 -0.88 -20.47 -16.46
CA ALA A 217 -0.05 -21.06 -17.51
C ALA A 217 1.01 -20.06 -17.97
N GLN A 218 0.64 -18.78 -18.10
CA GLN A 218 1.54 -17.69 -18.46
C GLN A 218 2.63 -17.48 -17.40
N LEU A 219 2.29 -17.47 -16.11
CA LEU A 219 3.27 -17.34 -15.02
C LEU A 219 4.27 -18.50 -14.98
N ARG A 220 3.82 -19.72 -15.29
CA ARG A 220 4.71 -20.90 -15.41
C ARG A 220 5.65 -20.79 -16.61
N ALA A 221 5.11 -20.38 -17.77
CA ALA A 221 5.92 -20.13 -18.96
C ALA A 221 6.95 -19.02 -18.70
N LEU A 222 6.58 -17.95 -17.99
CA LEU A 222 7.49 -16.88 -17.59
C LEU A 222 8.63 -17.36 -16.68
N ALA A 223 8.35 -18.28 -15.75
CA ALA A 223 9.35 -18.74 -14.79
C ALA A 223 10.27 -19.87 -15.31
N LEU A 224 9.75 -20.75 -16.17
CA LEU A 224 10.43 -21.99 -16.55
C LEU A 224 10.60 -22.17 -18.07
N GLY A 225 10.00 -21.32 -18.89
CA GLY A 225 9.97 -21.45 -20.34
C GLY A 225 11.31 -21.09 -21.03
N THR A 226 11.37 -21.39 -22.33
CA THR A 226 12.46 -20.93 -23.20
C THR A 226 12.44 -19.40 -23.33
N PRO A 227 13.54 -18.76 -23.77
CA PRO A 227 13.55 -17.31 -23.98
C PRO A 227 12.36 -16.78 -24.81
N GLU A 228 11.96 -17.52 -25.85
CA GLU A 228 10.81 -17.18 -26.69
C GLU A 228 9.49 -17.30 -25.92
N GLU A 229 9.29 -18.39 -25.17
CA GLU A 229 8.09 -18.62 -24.35
C GLU A 229 7.96 -17.57 -23.24
N ARG A 230 9.07 -17.12 -22.65
CA ARG A 230 9.07 -16.08 -21.61
C ARG A 230 8.68 -14.72 -22.15
N VAL A 231 9.18 -14.36 -23.34
CA VAL A 231 8.78 -13.13 -24.03
C VAL A 231 7.30 -13.15 -24.36
N GLU A 232 6.79 -14.26 -24.93
CA GLU A 232 5.37 -14.42 -25.24
C GLU A 232 4.50 -14.36 -23.97
N ALA A 233 4.93 -15.00 -22.88
CA ALA A 233 4.24 -14.96 -21.60
C ALA A 233 4.19 -13.55 -21.01
N LEU A 234 5.29 -12.80 -21.05
CA LEU A 234 5.34 -11.44 -20.54
C LEU A 234 4.47 -10.47 -21.36
N ASP A 235 4.44 -10.63 -22.69
CA ASP A 235 3.57 -9.87 -23.58
C ASP A 235 2.09 -10.17 -23.31
N ALA A 236 1.73 -11.46 -23.19
CA ALA A 236 0.38 -11.89 -22.86
C ALA A 236 -0.08 -11.35 -21.50
N LEU A 237 0.75 -11.46 -20.46
CA LEU A 237 0.46 -10.87 -19.13
C LEU A 237 0.31 -9.36 -19.22
N GLY A 238 1.15 -8.70 -20.03
CA GLY A 238 1.10 -7.27 -20.28
C GLY A 238 -0.19 -6.78 -20.93
N GLY A 239 -0.87 -7.59 -21.73
CA GLY A 239 -2.19 -7.28 -22.32
C GLY A 239 -3.38 -7.76 -21.49
N ASN A 240 -3.21 -8.81 -20.70
CA ASN A 240 -4.29 -9.45 -19.94
C ASN A 240 -4.55 -8.78 -18.59
N VAL A 241 -3.51 -8.69 -17.76
CA VAL A 241 -3.66 -8.22 -16.37
C VAL A 241 -3.50 -6.70 -16.26
N PHE A 242 -3.24 -6.02 -17.37
CA PHE A 242 -3.13 -4.58 -17.45
C PHE A 242 -3.53 -4.14 -18.86
N HIS A 243 -4.60 -3.38 -19.03
CA HIS A 243 -5.08 -3.02 -20.36
C HIS A 243 -5.71 -1.63 -20.37
N GLN A 244 -5.29 -0.78 -21.31
CA GLN A 244 -5.74 0.63 -21.44
C GLN A 244 -5.68 1.41 -20.12
N GLY A 245 -4.65 1.14 -19.32
CA GLY A 245 -4.43 1.77 -18.03
C GLY A 245 -5.37 1.34 -16.90
N THR A 246 -6.10 0.23 -17.09
CA THR A 246 -6.88 -0.42 -16.02
C THR A 246 -6.05 -1.51 -15.36
N VAL A 247 -6.02 -1.51 -14.02
CA VAL A 247 -5.43 -2.58 -13.20
C VAL A 247 -6.55 -3.48 -12.68
N TYR A 248 -6.45 -4.77 -12.96
CA TYR A 248 -7.48 -5.76 -12.72
C TYR A 248 -7.23 -6.55 -11.43
N GLU A 249 -8.23 -7.30 -10.96
CA GLU A 249 -8.11 -8.10 -9.74
C GLU A 249 -6.99 -9.15 -9.80
N ALA A 250 -6.68 -9.64 -11.00
CA ALA A 250 -5.57 -10.55 -11.27
C ALA A 250 -4.17 -9.88 -11.23
N THR A 251 -4.04 -8.55 -11.31
CA THR A 251 -2.71 -7.90 -11.39
C THR A 251 -1.87 -8.03 -10.12
N PRO A 252 -2.41 -7.82 -8.90
CA PRO A 252 -1.63 -7.96 -7.67
C PRO A 252 -0.96 -9.33 -7.47
N PRO A 253 -1.65 -10.48 -7.64
CA PRO A 253 -1.00 -11.78 -7.51
C PRO A 253 0.07 -12.02 -8.60
N VAL A 254 -0.12 -11.48 -9.81
CA VAL A 254 0.93 -11.48 -10.85
C VAL A 254 2.14 -10.66 -10.41
N ALA A 255 1.96 -9.44 -9.91
CA ALA A 255 3.05 -8.60 -9.44
C ALA A 255 3.83 -9.25 -8.30
N ARG A 256 3.15 -9.90 -7.35
CA ARG A 256 3.78 -10.68 -6.26
C ARG A 256 4.67 -11.81 -6.82
N PHE A 257 4.17 -12.54 -7.81
CA PHE A 257 4.94 -13.61 -8.45
C PHE A 257 6.20 -13.08 -9.15
N VAL A 258 6.06 -11.99 -9.91
CA VAL A 258 7.19 -11.37 -10.62
C VAL A 258 8.22 -10.80 -9.64
N VAL A 259 7.79 -10.21 -8.51
CA VAL A 259 8.68 -9.79 -7.42
C VAL A 259 9.51 -10.97 -6.91
N ALA A 260 8.89 -12.13 -6.69
CA ALA A 260 9.61 -13.32 -6.25
C ALA A 260 10.64 -13.81 -7.28
N LEU A 261 10.33 -13.73 -8.59
CA LEU A 261 11.30 -14.06 -9.65
C LEU A 261 12.51 -13.12 -9.65
N VAL A 262 12.29 -11.81 -9.44
CA VAL A 262 13.39 -10.85 -9.33
C VAL A 262 14.25 -11.12 -8.10
N GLU A 263 13.63 -11.43 -6.96
CA GLU A 263 14.36 -11.79 -5.73
C GLU A 263 15.14 -13.10 -5.87
N ALA A 264 14.66 -14.02 -6.71
CA ALA A 264 15.34 -15.26 -7.06
C ALA A 264 16.54 -15.06 -8.02
N GLY A 265 16.72 -13.86 -8.59
CA GLY A 265 17.76 -13.59 -9.57
C GLY A 265 17.47 -14.24 -10.94
N HIS A 266 16.20 -14.26 -11.35
CA HIS A 266 15.79 -14.81 -12.64
C HIS A 266 16.55 -14.16 -13.81
N VAL A 267 16.77 -14.92 -14.89
CA VAL A 267 17.60 -14.50 -16.03
C VAL A 267 17.10 -13.23 -16.73
N ASP A 268 15.80 -12.96 -16.70
CA ASP A 268 15.17 -11.77 -17.31
C ASP A 268 14.90 -10.66 -16.28
N THR A 269 15.71 -10.55 -15.22
CA THR A 269 15.49 -9.58 -14.13
C THR A 269 15.31 -8.13 -14.64
N ALA A 270 16.01 -7.72 -15.70
CA ALA A 270 15.90 -6.37 -16.24
C ALA A 270 14.51 -6.08 -16.84
N GLU A 271 13.98 -7.02 -17.62
CA GLU A 271 12.66 -6.98 -18.23
C GLU A 271 11.57 -7.01 -17.15
N LEU A 272 11.71 -7.89 -16.16
CA LEU A 272 10.77 -8.00 -15.05
C LEU A 272 10.73 -6.72 -14.19
N LEU A 273 11.87 -6.09 -13.89
CA LEU A 273 11.92 -4.80 -13.17
C LEU A 273 11.18 -3.69 -13.95
N THR A 274 11.35 -3.66 -15.27
CA THR A 274 10.67 -2.70 -16.14
C THR A 274 9.16 -2.97 -16.13
N TYR A 275 8.75 -4.24 -16.29
CA TYR A 275 7.36 -4.66 -16.22
C TYR A 275 6.69 -4.28 -14.89
N LEU A 276 7.37 -4.50 -13.75
CA LEU A 276 6.88 -4.09 -12.43
C LEU A 276 6.67 -2.58 -12.31
N ALA A 277 7.50 -1.76 -12.97
CA ALA A 277 7.31 -0.31 -12.99
C ALA A 277 6.01 0.08 -13.72
N PHE A 278 5.71 -0.56 -14.86
CA PHE A 278 4.44 -0.36 -15.56
C PHE A 278 3.23 -0.80 -14.72
N LEU A 279 3.31 -1.97 -14.08
CA LEU A 279 2.22 -2.45 -13.21
C LEU A 279 1.96 -1.51 -12.02
N ALA A 280 3.01 -0.97 -11.40
CA ALA A 280 2.90 -0.14 -10.21
C ALA A 280 2.52 1.33 -10.48
N VAL A 281 2.72 1.82 -11.71
CA VAL A 281 2.62 3.26 -12.04
C VAL A 281 1.65 3.54 -13.18
N ASN A 282 1.16 2.50 -13.87
CA ASN A 282 0.33 2.54 -15.07
C ASN A 282 1.11 3.08 -16.29
N ASP A 283 1.49 4.36 -16.25
CA ASP A 283 2.31 5.00 -17.28
C ASP A 283 3.50 5.74 -16.65
N PRO A 284 4.63 5.03 -16.42
CA PRO A 284 5.80 5.62 -15.77
C PRO A 284 6.44 6.76 -16.60
N GLY A 285 6.30 6.74 -17.92
CA GLY A 285 6.80 7.78 -18.82
C GLY A 285 6.04 9.10 -18.65
N GLU A 286 4.71 9.05 -18.72
CA GLU A 286 3.84 10.21 -18.52
C GLU A 286 3.90 10.74 -17.07
N GLN A 287 4.02 9.85 -16.08
CA GLN A 287 4.20 10.27 -14.68
C GLN A 287 5.52 11.01 -14.47
N ALA A 288 6.60 10.53 -15.09
CA ALA A 288 7.89 11.23 -15.06
C ALA A 288 7.82 12.61 -15.74
N LEU A 289 7.15 12.72 -16.90
CA LEU A 289 6.98 14.00 -17.63
C LEU A 289 6.33 15.07 -16.76
N ALA A 290 5.29 14.67 -16.03
CA ALA A 290 4.47 15.61 -15.30
C ALA A 290 4.97 15.92 -13.88
N GLY A 291 6.24 15.55 -13.61
CA GLY A 291 7.11 16.21 -12.65
C GLY A 291 7.54 15.42 -11.44
N GLY A 292 7.30 14.11 -11.44
CA GLY A 292 7.59 13.27 -10.28
C GLY A 292 6.62 13.51 -9.12
N GLY A 293 6.76 12.65 -8.13
CA GLY A 293 5.90 12.56 -6.96
C GLY A 293 5.45 11.13 -6.74
N ASP A 294 5.08 10.81 -5.50
CA ASP A 294 4.61 9.47 -5.15
C ASP A 294 3.34 9.15 -5.97
N PRO A 295 3.42 8.23 -6.95
CA PRO A 295 2.29 7.89 -7.81
C PRO A 295 1.17 7.20 -7.01
N TRP A 296 1.45 6.76 -5.77
CA TRP A 296 0.54 6.06 -4.89
C TRP A 296 0.01 6.94 -3.76
N ALA A 297 0.45 8.20 -3.66
CA ALA A 297 0.17 9.12 -2.54
C ALA A 297 -1.31 9.30 -2.20
N GLY A 298 -2.23 8.86 -3.04
CA GLY A 298 -3.58 8.64 -2.56
C GLY A 298 -4.38 7.59 -3.26
N ALA A 299 -3.69 6.60 -3.81
CA ALA A 299 -4.25 5.25 -3.84
C ALA A 299 -4.09 4.61 -2.43
N GLU A 300 -3.03 4.92 -1.67
CA GLU A 300 -2.88 4.47 -0.27
C GLU A 300 -3.86 5.12 0.71
N ALA A 301 -4.38 6.30 0.36
CA ALA A 301 -5.26 7.09 1.20
C ALA A 301 -6.74 6.70 1.07
N THR A 302 -7.19 5.93 0.08
CA THR A 302 -8.63 5.65 -0.11
C THR A 302 -9.17 4.49 0.74
N GLY A 303 -8.31 3.66 1.34
CA GLY A 303 -8.72 2.51 2.16
C GLY A 303 -9.41 1.36 1.38
N GLU A 304 -9.94 1.64 0.19
CA GLU A 304 -10.19 0.64 -0.86
C GLU A 304 -8.84 0.15 -1.38
N GLU A 305 -8.53 -1.12 -1.15
CA GLU A 305 -7.39 -1.76 -1.83
C GLU A 305 -7.77 -2.07 -3.29
N ALA A 306 -7.94 -1.01 -4.09
CA ALA A 306 -8.03 -1.12 -5.53
C ALA A 306 -6.85 -1.96 -6.03
N PRO A 307 -7.01 -2.80 -7.06
CA PRO A 307 -5.93 -3.65 -7.53
C PRO A 307 -4.62 -2.91 -7.84
N PHE A 308 -4.70 -1.63 -8.24
CA PHE A 308 -3.56 -0.74 -8.38
C PHE A 308 -2.73 -0.57 -7.10
N VAL A 309 -3.36 -0.30 -5.95
CA VAL A 309 -2.69 -0.12 -4.65
C VAL A 309 -2.00 -1.39 -4.20
N ARG A 310 -2.69 -2.52 -4.33
CA ARG A 310 -2.13 -3.84 -3.98
C ARG A 310 -0.90 -4.14 -4.82
N THR A 311 -1.00 -3.91 -6.13
CA THR A 311 0.11 -4.07 -7.08
C THR A 311 1.31 -3.20 -6.67
N ALA A 312 1.09 -1.91 -6.41
CA ALA A 312 2.13 -1.00 -5.94
C ALA A 312 2.81 -1.48 -4.65
N ARG A 313 2.05 -1.97 -3.66
CA ARG A 313 2.60 -2.52 -2.41
C ARG A 313 3.45 -3.76 -2.63
N GLU A 314 2.98 -4.70 -3.46
CA GLU A 314 3.77 -5.88 -3.80
C GLU A 314 5.11 -5.46 -4.43
N VAL A 315 5.10 -4.50 -5.35
CA VAL A 315 6.33 -3.96 -5.96
C VAL A 315 7.21 -3.22 -4.95
N ALA A 316 6.63 -2.45 -4.03
CA ALA A 316 7.38 -1.73 -3.00
C ALA A 316 8.16 -2.66 -2.04
N ARG A 317 7.71 -3.91 -1.83
CA ARG A 317 8.45 -4.92 -1.06
C ARG A 317 9.84 -5.20 -1.65
N LEU A 318 9.99 -5.04 -2.97
CA LEU A 318 11.27 -5.22 -3.66
C LEU A 318 12.30 -4.15 -3.31
N GLY A 319 11.93 -3.08 -2.59
CA GLY A 319 12.78 -1.93 -2.28
C GLY A 319 14.21 -2.26 -1.83
N PRO A 320 14.44 -3.10 -0.80
CA PRO A 320 15.78 -3.50 -0.38
C PRO A 320 16.58 -4.22 -1.48
N THR A 321 15.89 -4.99 -2.33
CA THR A 321 16.49 -5.68 -3.48
C THR A 321 16.85 -4.69 -4.57
N VAL A 322 15.96 -3.75 -4.93
CA VAL A 322 16.23 -2.68 -5.90
C VAL A 322 17.46 -1.85 -5.51
N VAL A 323 17.62 -1.50 -4.22
CA VAL A 323 18.81 -0.76 -3.74
C VAL A 323 20.11 -1.50 -4.08
N ARG A 324 20.12 -2.84 -4.00
CA ARG A 324 21.29 -3.65 -4.39
C ARG A 324 21.43 -3.74 -5.91
N LEU A 325 20.31 -3.91 -6.63
CA LEU A 325 20.31 -4.10 -8.08
C LEU A 325 20.79 -2.85 -8.86
N VAL A 326 20.75 -1.66 -8.25
CA VAL A 326 21.37 -0.45 -8.82
C VAL A 326 22.89 -0.57 -9.01
N GLU A 327 23.54 -1.47 -8.27
CA GLU A 327 24.98 -1.77 -8.37
C GLU A 327 25.24 -3.19 -8.92
N HIS A 328 24.24 -3.81 -9.57
CA HIS A 328 24.35 -5.15 -10.18
C HIS A 328 25.44 -5.21 -11.25
N GLU A 329 26.02 -6.39 -11.52
CA GLU A 329 27.07 -6.54 -12.53
C GLU A 329 26.58 -6.29 -13.97
N ASP A 330 25.34 -6.69 -14.26
CA ASP A 330 24.67 -6.47 -15.54
C ASP A 330 24.15 -5.02 -15.67
N PRO A 331 24.60 -4.24 -16.68
CA PRO A 331 24.10 -2.88 -16.94
C PRO A 331 22.59 -2.82 -17.20
N ALA A 332 22.00 -3.82 -17.86
CA ALA A 332 20.56 -3.81 -18.14
C ALA A 332 19.74 -3.85 -16.84
N VAL A 333 20.18 -4.66 -15.87
CA VAL A 333 19.58 -4.74 -14.53
C VAL A 333 19.75 -3.42 -13.76
N ARG A 334 20.93 -2.81 -13.79
CA ARG A 334 21.17 -1.50 -13.15
C ARG A 334 20.27 -0.41 -13.72
N LEU A 335 20.13 -0.37 -15.05
CA LEU A 335 19.28 0.57 -15.77
C LEU A 335 17.82 0.42 -15.34
N ALA A 336 17.29 -0.81 -15.34
CA ALA A 336 15.90 -1.10 -14.97
C ALA A 336 15.65 -0.88 -13.46
N ALA A 337 16.62 -1.21 -12.61
CA ALA A 337 16.54 -0.95 -11.17
C ALA A 337 16.49 0.55 -10.88
N ALA A 338 17.32 1.35 -11.57
CA ALA A 338 17.28 2.81 -11.44
C ALA A 338 15.95 3.41 -11.94
N PHE A 339 15.36 2.84 -13.00
CA PHE A 339 14.04 3.22 -13.49
C PHE A 339 12.94 2.90 -12.47
N LEU A 340 12.86 1.66 -11.99
CA LEU A 340 11.85 1.27 -10.98
C LEU A 340 12.02 2.06 -9.68
N ALA A 341 13.25 2.26 -9.21
CA ALA A 341 13.56 3.01 -7.99
C ALA A 341 12.99 4.43 -7.97
N SER A 342 12.81 5.05 -9.14
CA SER A 342 12.28 6.40 -9.27
C SER A 342 10.84 6.52 -8.79
N PHE A 343 10.13 5.39 -8.72
CA PHE A 343 8.75 5.30 -8.26
C PHE A 343 8.61 4.73 -6.85
N LEU A 344 9.72 4.41 -6.16
CA LEU A 344 9.72 3.80 -4.83
C LEU A 344 10.19 4.82 -3.75
N PRO A 345 9.35 5.77 -3.29
CA PRO A 345 9.75 6.83 -2.36
C PRO A 345 10.32 6.30 -1.03
N ALA A 346 9.86 5.14 -0.56
CA ALA A 346 10.33 4.52 0.69
C ALA A 346 11.84 4.23 0.70
N ILE A 347 12.45 4.03 -0.48
CA ILE A 347 13.89 3.76 -0.62
C ILE A 347 14.67 4.94 -1.20
N ALA A 348 14.05 6.11 -1.35
CA ALA A 348 14.66 7.29 -2.00
C ALA A 348 16.07 7.61 -1.47
N ARG A 349 16.25 7.61 -0.14
CA ARG A 349 17.55 7.90 0.47
C ARG A 349 18.60 6.80 0.24
N PRO A 350 18.35 5.52 0.58
CA PRO A 350 19.34 4.46 0.33
C PRO A 350 19.65 4.31 -1.17
N VAL A 351 18.64 4.42 -2.05
CA VAL A 351 18.85 4.27 -3.50
C VAL A 351 19.58 5.46 -4.11
N ALA A 352 19.33 6.70 -3.67
CA ALA A 352 20.13 7.86 -4.10
C ALA A 352 21.60 7.69 -3.72
N THR A 353 21.87 7.08 -2.56
CA THR A 353 23.24 6.80 -2.13
C THR A 353 23.89 5.75 -3.04
N ALA A 354 23.19 4.65 -3.35
CA ALA A 354 23.68 3.62 -4.27
C ALA A 354 23.89 4.16 -5.70
N ALA A 355 22.90 4.87 -6.24
CA ALA A 355 22.96 5.48 -7.55
C ALA A 355 24.11 6.50 -7.67
N SER A 356 24.33 7.31 -6.63
CA SER A 356 25.46 8.25 -6.59
C SER A 356 26.80 7.52 -6.64
N ARG A 357 26.95 6.36 -5.99
CA ARG A 357 28.18 5.57 -6.07
C ARG A 357 28.37 4.97 -7.45
N GLN A 358 27.31 4.36 -8.00
CA GLN A 358 27.35 3.73 -9.31
C GLN A 358 27.69 4.74 -10.41
N LEU A 359 27.17 5.97 -10.33
CA LEU A 359 27.43 7.04 -11.28
C LEU A 359 28.93 7.32 -11.51
N HIS A 360 29.78 7.11 -10.49
CA HIS A 360 31.22 7.37 -10.59
C HIS A 360 32.00 6.31 -11.36
N VAL A 361 31.44 5.11 -11.53
CA VAL A 361 32.13 3.96 -12.15
C VAL A 361 31.41 3.45 -13.39
N GLU A 362 30.16 3.87 -13.61
CA GLU A 362 29.34 3.45 -14.74
C GLU A 362 29.98 3.78 -16.08
N GLN A 363 29.95 2.80 -17.00
CA GLN A 363 30.50 2.93 -18.35
C GLN A 363 29.41 2.80 -19.42
N ASP A 364 28.29 2.13 -19.12
CA ASP A 364 27.17 2.01 -20.04
C ASP A 364 26.38 3.33 -20.07
N GLU A 365 26.27 3.91 -21.27
CA GLU A 365 25.70 5.24 -21.46
C GLU A 365 24.21 5.32 -21.10
N ARG A 366 23.44 4.26 -21.37
CA ARG A 366 22.01 4.20 -21.04
C ARG A 366 21.79 4.07 -19.54
N THR A 367 22.61 3.24 -18.88
CA THR A 367 22.60 3.10 -17.43
C THR A 367 22.98 4.41 -16.74
N LEU A 368 24.03 5.08 -17.24
CA LEU A 368 24.45 6.39 -16.75
C LEU A 368 23.30 7.41 -16.87
N ALA A 369 22.61 7.45 -18.00
CA ALA A 369 21.43 8.30 -18.20
C ALA A 369 20.28 7.97 -17.21
N SER A 370 20.00 6.68 -16.97
CA SER A 370 18.95 6.23 -16.02
C SER A 370 19.26 6.68 -14.59
N LEU A 371 20.51 6.52 -14.14
CA LEU A 371 20.96 6.95 -12.80
C LEU A 371 20.85 8.48 -12.63
N VAL A 372 21.14 9.23 -13.68
CA VAL A 372 21.05 10.70 -13.69
C VAL A 372 19.59 11.16 -13.56
N LEU A 373 18.67 10.53 -14.30
CA LEU A 373 17.24 10.80 -14.23
C LEU A 373 16.68 10.47 -12.84
N LEU A 374 17.05 9.31 -12.29
CA LEU A 374 16.72 8.93 -10.91
C LEU A 374 17.17 9.99 -9.89
N LEU A 375 18.45 10.38 -9.91
CA LEU A 375 18.98 11.39 -8.97
C LEU A 375 18.33 12.77 -9.14
N GLY A 376 17.96 13.11 -10.38
CA GLY A 376 17.18 14.30 -10.73
C GLY A 376 15.80 14.31 -10.09
N GLN A 377 15.04 13.22 -10.21
CA GLN A 377 13.73 13.09 -9.57
C GLN A 377 13.82 13.09 -8.04
N LEU A 378 14.88 12.51 -7.47
CA LEU A 378 15.11 12.53 -6.02
C LEU A 378 15.65 13.88 -5.50
N HIS A 379 15.74 14.91 -6.36
CA HIS A 379 16.21 16.27 -6.03
C HIS A 379 17.63 16.30 -5.40
N SER A 380 18.49 15.36 -5.79
CA SER A 380 19.80 15.15 -5.17
C SER A 380 20.96 15.77 -5.97
N ALA A 381 21.51 16.89 -5.47
CA ALA A 381 22.75 17.57 -5.94
C ALA A 381 22.82 17.95 -7.45
N PRO A 382 23.74 18.84 -7.91
CA PRO A 382 23.82 19.17 -9.33
C PRO A 382 24.52 18.07 -10.13
N VAL A 383 23.74 17.09 -10.61
CA VAL A 383 24.19 15.91 -11.37
C VAL A 383 24.96 16.29 -12.65
N ARG A 384 24.69 17.48 -13.22
CA ARG A 384 25.29 17.98 -14.46
C ARG A 384 26.83 18.03 -14.47
N LYS A 385 27.50 18.12 -13.32
CA LYS A 385 28.98 18.14 -13.23
C LYS A 385 29.60 16.73 -13.27
N LEU A 386 28.79 15.69 -13.19
CA LEU A 386 29.23 14.30 -13.03
C LEU A 386 29.05 13.46 -14.30
N VAL A 387 28.51 14.05 -15.37
CA VAL A 387 28.21 13.36 -16.63
C VAL A 387 29.05 13.93 -17.79
N PRO A 388 29.28 13.15 -18.86
CA PRO A 388 29.89 13.64 -20.10
C PRO A 388 29.17 14.86 -20.67
N GLU A 389 29.89 15.70 -21.41
CA GLU A 389 29.34 16.92 -22.04
C GLU A 389 28.49 16.65 -23.30
N ALA A 390 28.41 15.39 -23.76
CA ALA A 390 27.65 14.97 -24.92
C ALA A 390 27.06 13.57 -24.72
N GLY A 391 26.13 13.19 -25.59
CA GLY A 391 25.48 11.87 -25.56
C GLY A 391 24.21 11.83 -24.69
N LEU A 392 23.67 10.62 -24.52
CA LEU A 392 22.40 10.37 -23.86
C LEU A 392 22.44 10.80 -22.38
N ALA A 393 23.58 10.63 -21.70
CA ALA A 393 23.75 11.05 -20.31
C ALA A 393 23.72 12.59 -20.13
N ARG A 394 24.21 13.36 -21.12
CA ARG A 394 24.05 14.83 -21.11
C ARG A 394 22.59 15.21 -21.26
N ASP A 395 21.89 14.58 -22.19
CA ASP A 395 20.48 14.87 -22.47
C ASP A 395 19.60 14.53 -21.25
N ALA A 396 19.88 13.40 -20.59
CA ALA A 396 19.30 13.05 -19.29
C ALA A 396 19.61 14.08 -18.19
N ALA A 397 20.84 14.62 -18.13
CA ALA A 397 21.20 15.63 -17.14
C ALA A 397 20.48 16.98 -17.37
N VAL A 398 20.18 17.34 -18.62
CA VAL A 398 19.35 18.50 -18.95
C VAL A 398 17.95 18.34 -18.34
N LEU A 399 17.31 17.18 -18.57
CA LEU A 399 15.98 16.87 -18.02
C LEU A 399 16.00 16.79 -16.49
N ALA A 400 16.97 16.09 -15.91
CA ALA A 400 17.15 15.96 -14.46
C ALA A 400 17.34 17.31 -13.76
N THR A 401 18.08 18.24 -14.39
CA THR A 401 18.26 19.60 -13.88
C THR A 401 16.95 20.38 -13.90
N ALA A 402 16.15 20.20 -14.95
CA ALA A 402 14.84 20.83 -15.06
C ALA A 402 13.82 20.29 -14.05
N TRP A 403 13.93 19.01 -13.69
CA TRP A 403 13.14 18.40 -12.61
C TRP A 403 13.47 18.93 -11.23
N ALA A 404 14.76 19.01 -10.87
CA ALA A 404 15.18 19.44 -9.53
C ALA A 404 14.88 20.93 -9.23
N ARG A 405 14.59 21.76 -10.25
CA ARG A 405 14.31 23.20 -10.13
C ARG A 405 13.15 23.65 -11.03
N PRO A 406 11.91 23.21 -10.75
CA PRO A 406 10.79 23.40 -11.68
C PRO A 406 10.35 24.86 -11.88
N THR A 407 10.82 25.82 -11.07
CA THR A 407 10.37 27.22 -11.11
C THR A 407 11.49 28.24 -11.39
N THR A 408 12.74 27.79 -11.52
CA THR A 408 13.91 28.69 -11.51
C THR A 408 15.02 28.23 -12.46
N LEU A 409 14.68 28.01 -13.74
CA LEU A 409 15.68 27.78 -14.78
C LEU A 409 16.27 29.10 -15.30
N ASP A 410 17.58 29.12 -15.52
CA ASP A 410 18.27 30.21 -16.18
C ASP A 410 18.20 30.10 -17.72
N GLY A 411 18.60 31.16 -18.42
CA GLY A 411 18.53 31.21 -19.88
C GLY A 411 19.39 30.15 -20.58
N ALA A 412 20.47 29.66 -19.95
CA ALA A 412 21.31 28.61 -20.52
C ALA A 412 20.62 27.24 -20.41
N GLN A 413 20.00 26.95 -19.26
CA GLN A 413 19.22 25.72 -19.05
C GLN A 413 18.01 25.64 -19.99
N ILE A 414 17.33 26.76 -20.25
CA ILE A 414 16.25 26.83 -21.24
C ILE A 414 16.79 26.60 -22.66
N ALA A 415 17.97 27.14 -22.98
CA ALA A 415 18.59 26.90 -24.28
C ALA A 415 18.97 25.42 -24.49
N ASP A 416 19.46 24.74 -23.44
CA ASP A 416 19.74 23.30 -23.49
C ASP A 416 18.47 22.47 -23.74
N LEU A 417 17.35 22.80 -23.07
CA LEU A 417 16.06 22.14 -23.29
C LEU A 417 15.59 22.34 -24.74
N ARG A 418 15.71 23.55 -25.29
CA ARG A 418 15.37 23.85 -26.69
C ARG A 418 16.27 23.12 -27.69
N GLU A 419 17.54 22.97 -27.38
CA GLU A 419 18.47 22.21 -28.20
C GLU A 419 18.06 20.73 -28.22
N LEU A 420 17.84 20.13 -27.04
CA LEU A 420 17.40 18.75 -26.92
C LEU A 420 16.04 18.52 -27.58
N GLY A 421 15.08 19.43 -27.41
CA GLY A 421 13.75 19.33 -27.98
C GLY A 421 13.70 19.37 -29.51
N ARG A 422 14.73 19.91 -30.16
CA ARG A 422 14.91 19.89 -31.64
C ARG A 422 15.73 18.71 -32.14
N SER A 423 16.22 17.86 -31.25
CA SER A 423 16.99 16.68 -31.62
C SER A 423 16.07 15.58 -32.11
N ASP A 424 16.49 14.84 -33.13
CA ASP A 424 15.83 13.61 -33.60
C ASP A 424 16.43 12.35 -32.94
N ARG A 425 17.24 12.52 -31.88
CA ARG A 425 17.91 11.41 -31.18
C ARG A 425 16.92 10.68 -30.28
N TYR A 426 16.49 9.52 -30.74
CA TYR A 426 15.60 8.60 -30.04
C TYR A 426 16.37 7.40 -29.47
N ALA A 427 16.19 7.10 -28.18
CA ALA A 427 16.90 6.03 -27.48
C ALA A 427 16.05 4.74 -27.46
N THR A 428 16.19 3.91 -28.48
CA THR A 428 15.43 2.64 -28.58
C THR A 428 15.72 1.72 -27.39
N GLY A 429 14.68 1.17 -26.76
CA GLY A 429 14.81 0.28 -25.61
C GLY A 429 15.26 0.98 -24.33
N PHE A 430 15.16 2.32 -24.26
CA PHE A 430 15.35 3.08 -23.04
C PHE A 430 13.99 3.31 -22.37
N PRO A 431 13.75 2.84 -21.15
CA PRO A 431 12.41 2.80 -20.55
C PRO A 431 11.88 4.18 -20.14
N TRP A 432 12.75 5.18 -20.03
CA TRP A 432 12.34 6.54 -19.71
C TRP A 432 11.74 7.22 -20.94
N PHE A 433 10.52 7.74 -20.80
CA PHE A 433 9.80 8.49 -21.83
C PHE A 433 9.63 7.71 -23.15
N ASP A 434 9.58 6.39 -23.08
CA ASP A 434 9.62 5.51 -24.24
C ASP A 434 10.81 5.81 -25.17
N GLY A 435 11.94 6.28 -24.64
CA GLY A 435 13.13 6.68 -25.41
C GLY A 435 13.07 8.06 -26.07
N ASP A 436 11.96 8.81 -25.92
CA ASP A 436 11.73 10.13 -26.54
C ASP A 436 12.10 11.29 -25.59
N LEU A 437 13.39 11.38 -25.22
CA LEU A 437 13.92 12.50 -24.43
C LEU A 437 13.69 13.88 -25.09
N PRO A 438 13.77 14.03 -26.43
CA PRO A 438 13.39 15.28 -27.10
C PRO A 438 11.95 15.71 -26.79
N ARG A 439 10.98 14.79 -26.77
CA ARG A 439 9.61 15.09 -26.33
C ARG A 439 9.57 15.59 -24.91
N ALA A 440 10.25 14.91 -23.99
CA ALA A 440 10.31 15.35 -22.59
C ALA A 440 10.86 16.78 -22.46
N ALA A 441 11.90 17.11 -23.23
CA ALA A 441 12.46 18.45 -23.23
C ALA A 441 11.48 19.50 -23.77
N ARG A 442 10.72 19.19 -24.84
CA ARG A 442 9.67 20.08 -25.37
C ARG A 442 8.56 20.33 -24.35
N VAL A 443 8.03 19.28 -23.72
CA VAL A 443 6.96 19.40 -22.70
C VAL A 443 7.42 20.25 -21.51
N ILE A 444 8.64 20.02 -21.01
CA ILE A 444 9.21 20.78 -19.90
C ILE A 444 9.47 22.24 -20.32
N GLU A 445 10.01 22.46 -21.52
CA GLU A 445 10.26 23.82 -22.03
C GLU A 445 8.97 24.59 -22.21
N GLU A 446 7.94 24.00 -22.83
CA GLU A 446 6.64 24.65 -23.05
C GLU A 446 5.98 25.07 -21.73
N GLY A 447 6.03 24.22 -20.70
CA GLY A 447 5.52 24.54 -19.37
C GLY A 447 6.27 25.70 -18.68
N LEU A 448 7.49 26.02 -19.13
CA LEU A 448 8.34 27.09 -18.57
C LEU A 448 8.44 28.34 -19.44
N ALA A 449 8.30 28.20 -20.76
CA ALA A 449 8.55 29.25 -21.75
C ALA A 449 7.32 30.08 -22.13
N LEU A 450 6.12 29.53 -21.92
CA LEU A 450 4.85 30.22 -22.18
C LEU A 450 4.44 31.04 -20.95
N ASP A 451 4.90 32.30 -20.92
CA ASP A 451 4.51 33.32 -19.94
C ASP A 451 3.72 34.42 -20.69
N PRO A 452 2.50 34.80 -20.25
CA PRO A 452 1.76 34.32 -19.08
C PRO A 452 1.12 32.92 -19.24
N PRO A 453 0.68 32.27 -18.14
CA PRO A 453 0.02 30.96 -18.15
C PRO A 453 -1.17 30.83 -19.12
N ASP A 454 -1.79 31.93 -19.52
CA ASP A 454 -2.87 31.96 -20.52
C ASP A 454 -2.45 31.33 -21.85
N ALA A 455 -1.25 31.61 -22.35
CA ALA A 455 -0.79 31.06 -23.63
C ALA A 455 -0.67 29.52 -23.59
N LEU A 456 -0.35 28.97 -22.41
CA LEU A 456 -0.27 27.53 -22.18
C LEU A 456 -1.67 26.90 -22.14
N LEU A 457 -2.63 27.56 -21.48
CA LEU A 457 -4.02 27.11 -21.42
C LEU A 457 -4.74 27.22 -22.77
N ASP A 458 -4.46 28.27 -23.56
CA ASP A 458 -4.97 28.42 -24.92
C ASP A 458 -4.48 27.27 -25.83
N ALA A 459 -3.19 26.93 -25.73
CA ALA A 459 -2.60 25.83 -26.48
C ALA A 459 -3.16 24.46 -26.04
N MET A 460 -3.42 24.27 -24.75
CA MET A 460 -4.10 23.08 -24.22
C MET A 460 -5.53 22.99 -24.76
N GLU A 461 -6.28 24.08 -24.76
CA GLU A 461 -7.64 24.15 -25.28
C GLU A 461 -7.70 23.85 -26.79
N GLU A 462 -6.76 24.39 -27.58
CA GLU A 462 -6.60 24.05 -29.00
C GLU A 462 -6.28 22.56 -29.19
N ALA A 463 -5.37 22.00 -28.39
CA ALA A 463 -5.03 20.59 -28.46
C ALA A 463 -6.18 19.66 -28.06
N ILE A 464 -7.04 20.05 -27.11
CA ILE A 464 -8.28 19.33 -26.75
C ILE A 464 -9.30 19.40 -27.90
N ARG A 465 -9.27 20.48 -28.69
CA ARG A 465 -10.09 20.61 -29.90
C ARG A 465 -9.58 19.78 -31.08
N GLY A 466 -8.29 19.47 -31.10
CA GLY A 466 -7.68 18.61 -32.12
C GLY A 466 -8.04 17.13 -31.96
N ASP A 467 -7.51 16.31 -32.88
CA ASP A 467 -7.69 14.85 -32.89
C ASP A 467 -6.36 14.11 -32.63
N ASP A 468 -5.33 14.80 -32.12
CA ASP A 468 -4.02 14.20 -31.77
C ASP A 468 -3.93 13.97 -30.25
N PRO A 469 -4.14 12.73 -29.75
CA PRO A 469 -4.17 12.45 -28.32
C PRO A 469 -2.82 12.70 -27.63
N ARG A 470 -1.71 12.56 -28.37
CA ARG A 470 -0.36 12.71 -27.84
C ARG A 470 -0.04 14.19 -27.64
N ALA A 471 -0.38 15.03 -28.62
CA ALA A 471 -0.29 16.48 -28.47
C ALA A 471 -1.16 17.01 -27.31
N THR A 472 -2.38 16.46 -27.12
CA THR A 472 -3.22 16.81 -25.98
C THR A 472 -2.57 16.40 -24.64
N SER A 473 -2.02 15.18 -24.54
CA SER A 473 -1.35 14.72 -23.30
C SER A 473 -0.17 15.62 -22.93
N ASP A 474 0.66 15.95 -23.93
CA ASP A 474 1.85 16.81 -23.76
C ASP A 474 1.47 18.19 -23.18
N ARG A 475 0.42 18.82 -23.71
CA ARG A 475 -0.07 20.12 -23.23
C ARG A 475 -0.66 20.04 -21.83
N ILE A 476 -1.37 18.97 -21.50
CA ILE A 476 -1.89 18.74 -20.15
C ILE A 476 -0.74 18.56 -19.16
N ALA A 477 0.28 17.77 -19.50
CA ALA A 477 1.45 17.55 -18.66
C ALA A 477 2.21 18.86 -18.40
N ALA A 478 2.42 19.68 -19.44
CA ALA A 478 3.04 20.99 -19.32
C ALA A 478 2.23 21.95 -18.42
N ALA A 479 0.91 22.06 -18.65
CA ALA A 479 0.02 22.90 -17.85
C ALA A 479 -0.06 22.45 -16.39
N ARG A 480 -0.23 21.16 -16.14
CA ARG A 480 -0.23 20.56 -14.80
C ARG A 480 1.06 20.90 -14.04
N ARG A 481 2.22 20.66 -14.66
CA ARG A 481 3.53 20.93 -14.07
C ARG A 481 3.69 22.39 -13.65
N ARG A 482 3.15 23.32 -14.46
CA ARG A 482 3.26 24.76 -14.22
C ARG A 482 2.30 25.27 -13.16
N LEU A 483 1.07 24.76 -13.14
CA LEU A 483 -0.05 25.28 -12.32
C LEU A 483 -0.18 24.59 -10.97
N PHE A 484 0.27 23.33 -10.85
CA PHE A 484 0.14 22.51 -9.63
C PHE A 484 1.49 21.91 -9.21
N PRO A 485 2.49 22.73 -8.83
CA PRO A 485 3.75 22.22 -8.30
C PRO A 485 3.51 21.45 -6.99
N GLU A 486 4.33 20.44 -6.67
CA GLU A 486 4.10 19.52 -5.53
C GLU A 486 3.76 20.20 -4.19
N ALA A 487 4.38 21.35 -3.90
CA ALA A 487 4.13 22.12 -2.68
C ALA A 487 2.72 22.75 -2.59
N HIS A 488 1.97 22.78 -3.70
CA HIS A 488 0.66 23.41 -3.84
C HIS A 488 -0.39 22.44 -4.40
N ARG A 489 -0.17 21.12 -4.26
CA ARG A 489 -1.23 20.17 -4.63
C ARG A 489 -2.45 20.43 -3.74
N PRO A 490 -3.63 20.64 -4.34
CA PRO A 490 -4.84 20.87 -3.59
C PRO A 490 -5.14 19.65 -2.72
N THR A 491 -5.47 19.91 -1.46
CA THR A 491 -5.90 18.90 -0.49
C THR A 491 -7.42 18.76 -0.54
N PRO A 492 -8.01 17.71 0.07
CA PRO A 492 -9.47 17.54 0.14
C PRO A 492 -10.24 18.73 0.75
N LYS A 493 -9.55 19.65 1.42
CA LYS A 493 -10.14 20.86 2.00
C LYS A 493 -10.39 21.99 1.00
N PHE A 494 -9.86 21.90 -0.22
CA PHE A 494 -9.94 22.98 -1.22
C PHE A 494 -11.35 23.08 -1.83
N LEU A 495 -11.88 24.28 -1.83
CA LEU A 495 -13.01 24.72 -2.63
C LEU A 495 -12.49 25.25 -3.98
N PRO A 496 -13.33 25.34 -5.03
CA PRO A 496 -12.93 25.98 -6.29
C PRO A 496 -12.46 27.43 -6.09
N SER A 497 -12.96 28.11 -5.05
CA SER A 497 -12.54 29.46 -4.65
C SER A 497 -11.10 29.53 -4.11
N ASP A 498 -10.52 28.40 -3.74
CA ASP A 498 -9.15 28.32 -3.23
C ASP A 498 -8.12 28.13 -4.37
N LEU A 499 -8.60 27.91 -5.60
CA LEU A 499 -7.78 27.92 -6.81
C LEU A 499 -7.68 29.32 -7.39
N ASP A 500 -6.53 29.64 -7.99
CA ASP A 500 -6.43 30.82 -8.85
C ASP A 500 -7.18 30.61 -10.19
N GLU A 501 -7.36 31.70 -10.93
CA GLU A 501 -8.10 31.70 -12.21
C GLU A 501 -7.53 30.69 -13.24
N HIS A 502 -6.20 30.54 -13.30
CA HIS A 502 -5.55 29.64 -14.25
C HIS A 502 -5.71 28.18 -13.84
N GLN A 503 -5.55 27.88 -12.55
CA GLN A 503 -5.79 26.55 -11.98
C GLN A 503 -7.25 26.11 -12.18
N LEU A 504 -8.19 27.04 -11.98
CA LEU A 504 -9.62 26.77 -12.21
C LEU A 504 -9.92 26.55 -13.70
N ARG A 505 -9.35 27.37 -14.59
CA ARG A 505 -9.47 27.21 -16.05
C ARG A 505 -8.91 25.87 -16.53
N PHE A 506 -7.76 25.44 -16.00
CA PHE A 506 -7.21 24.11 -16.27
C PHE A 506 -8.20 22.98 -15.92
N CYS A 507 -8.81 23.04 -14.74
CA CYS A 507 -9.79 22.04 -14.31
C CYS A 507 -11.02 22.01 -15.22
N HIS A 508 -11.50 23.16 -15.68
CA HIS A 508 -12.58 23.24 -16.67
C HIS A 508 -12.22 22.60 -18.01
N LEU A 509 -11.00 22.84 -18.52
CA LEU A 509 -10.54 22.25 -19.77
C LEU A 509 -10.44 20.71 -19.68
N LEU A 510 -10.03 20.16 -18.53
CA LEU A 510 -10.06 18.71 -18.31
C LEU A 510 -11.48 18.14 -18.41
N VAL A 511 -12.47 18.85 -17.86
CA VAL A 511 -13.89 18.47 -18.00
C VAL A 511 -14.36 18.57 -19.45
N ASP A 512 -14.01 19.64 -20.17
CA ASP A 512 -14.37 19.81 -21.60
C ASP A 512 -13.84 18.64 -22.45
N ARG A 513 -12.63 18.16 -22.16
CA ARG A 513 -12.07 16.96 -22.81
C ARG A 513 -12.90 15.71 -22.50
N ALA A 514 -13.24 15.49 -21.22
CA ALA A 514 -14.03 14.32 -20.80
C ALA A 514 -15.42 14.33 -21.45
N ASP A 515 -16.08 15.49 -21.52
CA ASP A 515 -17.40 15.66 -22.16
C ASP A 515 -17.35 15.34 -23.67
N ARG A 516 -16.24 15.67 -24.34
CA ARG A 516 -16.07 15.41 -25.78
C ARG A 516 -15.83 13.94 -26.11
N LEU A 517 -14.96 13.26 -25.35
CA LEU A 517 -14.50 11.90 -25.67
C LEU A 517 -15.41 10.81 -25.10
N GLY A 518 -16.35 11.16 -24.22
CA GLY A 518 -17.03 10.20 -23.36
C GLY A 518 -16.10 9.75 -22.22
N ASP A 519 -16.67 9.13 -21.18
CA ASP A 519 -15.85 8.61 -20.06
C ASP A 519 -14.98 7.39 -20.46
N GLU A 520 -14.99 6.99 -21.74
CA GLU A 520 -14.15 5.95 -22.35
C GLU A 520 -12.78 6.49 -22.81
N TYR A 521 -11.99 7.00 -21.86
CA TYR A 521 -10.51 7.12 -21.88
C TYR A 521 -10.12 7.76 -20.54
N PRO A 522 -8.98 7.46 -19.90
CA PRO A 522 -8.75 7.86 -18.52
C PRO A 522 -8.35 9.34 -18.41
N THR A 523 -9.30 10.24 -18.70
CA THR A 523 -9.27 11.65 -18.28
C THR A 523 -9.13 11.76 -16.75
N TRP A 524 -9.56 10.73 -16.04
CA TRP A 524 -9.34 10.56 -14.60
C TRP A 524 -7.87 10.33 -14.22
N ALA A 525 -7.00 9.77 -15.07
CA ALA A 525 -5.57 9.61 -14.73
C ALA A 525 -4.86 10.97 -14.58
N HIS A 526 -5.27 11.98 -15.37
CA HIS A 526 -4.75 13.34 -15.21
C HIS A 526 -5.39 14.09 -14.01
N ALA A 527 -6.67 13.84 -13.71
CA ALA A 527 -7.37 14.42 -12.55
C ALA A 527 -6.97 13.79 -11.20
N ASP A 528 -6.64 12.50 -11.20
CA ASP A 528 -6.07 11.76 -10.07
C ASP A 528 -4.62 12.18 -9.82
N ALA A 529 -3.85 12.42 -10.90
CA ALA A 529 -2.46 12.87 -10.78
C ALA A 529 -2.29 14.32 -10.24
N ILE A 530 -3.34 15.14 -10.24
CA ILE A 530 -3.37 16.44 -9.52
C ILE A 530 -3.92 16.33 -8.09
N GLY A 531 -4.31 15.13 -7.66
CA GLY A 531 -4.76 14.85 -6.29
C GLY A 531 -6.16 15.37 -5.94
N LEU A 532 -6.97 15.77 -6.93
CA LEU A 532 -8.26 16.44 -6.70
C LEU A 532 -9.44 15.47 -6.59
N PHE A 533 -9.69 14.62 -7.59
CA PHE A 533 -10.87 13.75 -7.63
C PHE A 533 -10.60 12.44 -8.36
N LEU A 534 -11.23 11.36 -7.90
CA LEU A 534 -11.11 10.02 -8.47
C LEU A 534 -11.91 9.83 -9.77
N THR A 535 -12.89 10.71 -10.05
CA THR A 535 -13.78 10.59 -11.22
C THR A 535 -14.05 11.95 -11.88
N SER A 536 -14.28 11.92 -13.20
CA SER A 536 -14.70 13.08 -14.00
C SER A 536 -16.03 13.67 -13.49
N VAL A 537 -16.91 12.84 -12.95
CA VAL A 537 -18.23 13.22 -12.38
C VAL A 537 -18.07 14.11 -11.15
N ASN A 538 -17.18 13.75 -10.22
CA ASN A 538 -16.94 14.54 -9.03
C ASN A 538 -16.25 15.86 -9.35
N LEU A 539 -15.31 15.87 -10.31
CA LEU A 539 -14.71 17.09 -10.82
C LEU A 539 -15.76 18.01 -11.48
N ARG A 540 -16.69 17.46 -12.28
CA ARG A 540 -17.82 18.22 -12.88
C ARG A 540 -18.69 18.86 -11.82
N ARG A 541 -19.05 18.14 -10.75
CA ARG A 541 -19.83 18.67 -9.61
C ARG A 541 -19.09 19.74 -8.82
N TRP A 542 -17.81 19.50 -8.55
CA TRP A 542 -16.96 20.47 -7.87
C TRP A 542 -16.85 21.80 -8.63
N LEU A 543 -16.76 21.73 -9.96
CA LEU A 543 -16.75 22.90 -10.86
C LEU A 543 -18.14 23.49 -11.17
N GLY A 544 -19.23 22.88 -10.68
CA GLY A 544 -20.60 23.32 -10.97
C GLY A 544 -21.06 23.13 -12.42
N ARG A 545 -20.49 22.14 -13.14
CA ARG A 545 -20.80 21.80 -14.55
C ARG A 545 -21.72 20.59 -14.73
N SER A 546 -21.99 19.82 -13.68
CA SER A 546 -23.01 18.75 -13.67
C SER A 546 -24.42 19.38 -13.49
N PRO A 547 -25.54 18.75 -13.91
CA PRO A 547 -26.86 19.28 -13.57
C PRO A 547 -26.95 19.50 -12.06
N THR A 548 -27.36 20.71 -11.67
CA THR A 548 -27.55 21.11 -10.28
C THR A 548 -28.60 20.22 -9.65
N GLY A 549 -28.14 19.28 -8.82
CA GLY A 549 -29.00 18.48 -7.98
C GLY A 549 -29.23 19.17 -6.64
N PRO A 550 -30.18 18.68 -5.82
CA PRO A 550 -30.33 19.05 -4.42
C PRO A 550 -29.00 19.07 -3.65
N LEU A 551 -28.06 18.19 -4.00
CA LEU A 551 -26.72 18.14 -3.41
C LEU A 551 -25.81 19.34 -3.76
N ASP A 552 -26.08 20.08 -4.82
CA ASP A 552 -25.30 21.26 -5.24
C ASP A 552 -25.82 22.57 -4.64
N GLU A 553 -26.97 22.52 -3.95
CA GLU A 553 -27.59 23.68 -3.29
C GLU A 553 -26.66 24.30 -2.25
N ARG A 554 -26.58 25.64 -2.28
CA ARG A 554 -25.63 26.40 -1.48
C ARG A 554 -26.22 26.68 -0.10
N VAL A 555 -25.48 26.29 0.94
CA VAL A 555 -25.85 26.55 2.34
C VAL A 555 -25.10 27.77 2.88
N THR A 556 -25.24 28.05 4.18
CA THR A 556 -24.48 29.09 4.88
C THR A 556 -22.99 29.00 4.53
N ASP A 557 -22.37 30.15 4.22
CA ASP A 557 -20.99 30.30 3.74
C ASP A 557 -20.73 29.91 2.27
N GLY A 558 -21.77 29.72 1.46
CA GLY A 558 -21.64 29.50 0.01
C GLY A 558 -21.09 28.13 -0.37
N ARG A 559 -20.99 27.22 0.59
CA ARG A 559 -20.57 25.83 0.35
C ARG A 559 -21.75 25.01 -0.19
N PRO A 560 -21.54 24.06 -1.12
CA PRO A 560 -22.60 23.19 -1.59
C PRO A 560 -22.91 22.10 -0.55
N ALA A 561 -24.16 21.64 -0.51
CA ALA A 561 -24.63 20.65 0.46
C ALA A 561 -23.80 19.36 0.47
N TRP A 562 -23.40 18.84 -0.70
CA TRP A 562 -22.56 17.65 -0.80
C TRP A 562 -21.22 17.79 -0.08
N LYS A 563 -20.62 18.99 -0.10
CA LYS A 563 -19.32 19.23 0.53
C LYS A 563 -19.46 19.32 2.05
N VAL A 564 -20.54 19.93 2.53
CA VAL A 564 -20.86 19.95 3.96
C VAL A 564 -21.12 18.54 4.47
N LEU A 565 -21.85 17.71 3.71
CA LEU A 565 -22.06 16.30 4.04
C LEU A 565 -20.73 15.52 4.05
N SER A 566 -19.92 15.66 3.00
CA SER A 566 -18.59 15.03 2.91
C SER A 566 -17.73 15.39 4.11
N ASP A 567 -17.48 16.68 4.35
CA ASP A 567 -16.64 17.15 5.46
C ASP A 567 -17.08 16.61 6.82
N THR A 568 -18.38 16.42 7.01
CA THR A 568 -18.93 15.90 8.26
C THR A 568 -18.60 14.42 8.44
N LEU A 569 -18.65 13.62 7.38
CA LEU A 569 -18.31 12.19 7.42
C LEU A 569 -16.81 11.97 7.71
N TYR A 570 -15.96 12.83 7.14
CA TYR A 570 -14.52 12.82 7.37
C TYR A 570 -14.09 13.55 8.66
N GLY A 571 -15.02 14.24 9.34
CA GLY A 571 -14.78 14.88 10.63
C GLY A 571 -14.11 16.26 10.57
N TYR A 572 -14.10 16.91 9.39
CA TYR A 572 -13.62 18.28 9.22
C TYR A 572 -14.63 19.33 9.66
N VAL A 573 -15.93 19.01 9.55
CA VAL A 573 -17.03 19.85 10.03
C VAL A 573 -17.77 19.07 11.10
N THR A 574 -18.16 19.74 12.19
CA THR A 574 -18.96 19.06 13.21
C THR A 574 -20.37 18.82 12.70
N ARG A 575 -20.99 17.72 13.13
CA ARG A 575 -22.39 17.42 12.78
C ARG A 575 -23.35 18.58 13.10
N GLY A 576 -23.13 19.29 14.22
CA GLY A 576 -23.97 20.43 14.60
C GLY A 576 -23.86 21.59 13.62
N ASP A 577 -22.64 21.92 13.19
CA ASP A 577 -22.41 22.99 12.20
C ASP A 577 -22.99 22.63 10.84
N ALA A 578 -22.82 21.37 10.42
CA ALA A 578 -23.39 20.87 9.17
C ALA A 578 -24.91 20.95 9.14
N LEU A 579 -25.58 20.51 10.22
CA LEU A 579 -27.03 20.58 10.33
C LEU A 579 -27.52 22.04 10.40
N THR A 580 -26.78 22.93 11.06
CA THR A 580 -27.08 24.37 11.07
C THR A 580 -27.02 24.96 9.67
N ALA A 581 -26.01 24.58 8.88
CA ALA A 581 -25.88 25.03 7.50
C ALA A 581 -27.02 24.48 6.62
N LEU A 582 -27.29 23.17 6.70
CA LEU A 582 -28.33 22.51 5.90
C LEU A 582 -29.75 22.99 6.27
N ALA A 583 -30.01 23.36 7.52
CA ALA A 583 -31.30 23.88 7.96
C ALA A 583 -31.74 25.19 7.27
N THR A 584 -30.87 25.83 6.49
CA THR A 584 -31.21 26.99 5.66
C THR A 584 -31.96 26.61 4.37
N LEU A 585 -31.92 25.34 3.97
CA LEU A 585 -32.55 24.85 2.74
C LEU A 585 -34.04 24.55 2.94
N PRO A 586 -34.87 24.69 1.89
CA PRO A 586 -36.28 24.28 1.94
C PRO A 586 -36.43 22.78 2.26
N GLU A 587 -37.51 22.41 2.95
CA GLU A 587 -37.80 21.01 3.34
C GLU A 587 -37.78 20.02 2.16
N VAL A 588 -38.26 20.45 0.98
CA VAL A 588 -38.25 19.64 -0.25
C VAL A 588 -36.82 19.35 -0.71
N VAL A 589 -35.93 20.34 -0.64
CA VAL A 589 -34.52 20.17 -1.01
C VAL A 589 -33.82 19.21 -0.07
N LEU A 590 -34.09 19.33 1.24
CA LEU A 590 -33.55 18.39 2.24
C LEU A 590 -34.01 16.95 1.98
N ALA A 591 -35.27 16.76 1.60
CA ALA A 591 -35.83 15.46 1.24
C ALA A 591 -35.18 14.88 -0.03
N ASP A 592 -34.93 15.74 -1.03
CA ASP A 592 -34.29 15.33 -2.27
C ASP A 592 -32.80 15.03 -2.07
N ILE A 593 -32.09 15.75 -1.20
CA ILE A 593 -30.70 15.45 -0.78
C ILE A 593 -30.61 14.03 -0.23
N VAL A 594 -31.53 13.65 0.66
CA VAL A 594 -31.55 12.31 1.26
C VAL A 594 -31.79 11.22 0.20
N THR A 595 -32.61 11.52 -0.80
CA THR A 595 -32.91 10.59 -1.90
C THR A 595 -31.74 10.45 -2.87
N GLU A 596 -31.12 11.57 -3.26
CA GLU A 596 -29.99 11.60 -4.18
C GLU A 596 -28.75 10.93 -3.57
N ALA A 597 -28.47 11.19 -2.29
CA ALA A 597 -27.36 10.59 -1.55
C ALA A 597 -27.44 9.05 -1.41
N ARG A 598 -28.59 8.45 -1.74
CA ARG A 598 -28.82 7.00 -1.66
C ARG A 598 -29.10 6.32 -2.99
N THR A 599 -29.21 7.06 -4.10
CA THR A 599 -29.46 6.46 -5.40
C THR A 599 -28.13 5.96 -5.98
N PRO A 600 -27.93 4.67 -6.30
CA PRO A 600 -26.71 4.19 -6.93
C PRO A 600 -26.83 4.32 -8.45
N SER A 601 -26.62 5.52 -8.98
CA SER A 601 -26.41 5.69 -10.43
C SER A 601 -24.91 5.94 -10.68
N ALA A 602 -24.43 5.65 -11.89
CA ALA A 602 -23.11 6.08 -12.34
C ALA A 602 -22.90 7.63 -12.29
N THR A 603 -23.94 8.38 -11.88
CA THR A 603 -24.02 9.84 -11.77
C THR A 603 -24.24 10.34 -10.33
N SER A 604 -24.30 9.47 -9.31
CA SER A 604 -24.67 9.83 -7.93
C SER A 604 -23.49 10.03 -6.99
N TRP A 605 -23.69 10.86 -5.95
CA TRP A 605 -22.71 11.13 -4.90
C TRP A 605 -22.41 9.85 -4.12
N ARG A 606 -21.15 9.40 -4.16
CA ARG A 606 -20.68 8.40 -3.20
C ARG A 606 -19.99 9.13 -2.06
N PRO A 607 -20.48 8.99 -0.81
CA PRO A 607 -19.92 9.70 0.34
C PRO A 607 -18.42 9.47 0.59
N TYR A 608 -17.85 8.44 -0.04
CA TYR A 608 -16.47 7.99 0.14
C TYR A 608 -15.55 8.27 -1.06
N GLU A 609 -16.08 8.77 -2.18
CA GLU A 609 -15.30 9.02 -3.41
C GLU A 609 -14.73 10.44 -3.52
N LEU A 610 -15.09 11.32 -2.56
CA LEU A 610 -14.76 12.75 -2.66
C LEU A 610 -13.41 13.12 -2.09
N GLU A 611 -12.79 12.24 -1.29
CA GLU A 611 -11.53 12.57 -0.61
C GLU A 611 -10.63 11.35 -0.41
N ARG A 612 -9.34 11.53 -0.73
CA ARG A 612 -8.24 10.69 -0.25
C ARG A 612 -8.20 10.80 1.29
N HIS A 613 -8.48 9.71 2.02
CA HIS A 613 -8.46 9.69 3.49
C HIS A 613 -7.02 9.91 4.00
N GLU A 614 -6.64 11.16 4.25
CA GLU A 614 -5.47 11.40 5.09
C GLU A 614 -5.77 11.00 6.54
N LYS A 615 -4.98 10.04 7.03
CA LYS A 615 -4.64 9.79 8.45
C LYS A 615 -5.72 9.16 9.33
N HIS A 616 -5.87 7.84 9.22
CA HIS A 616 -6.10 6.97 10.39
C HIS A 616 -5.40 5.60 10.25
N VAL A 617 -4.20 5.55 9.66
CA VAL A 617 -3.32 4.38 9.81
C VAL A 617 -2.70 4.48 11.20
N VAL A 618 -3.27 3.75 12.16
CA VAL A 618 -2.52 3.36 13.35
C VAL A 618 -1.50 2.34 12.84
N GLU A 619 -0.21 2.67 12.92
CA GLU A 619 0.93 1.92 12.36
C GLU A 619 1.13 0.49 12.95
N ASP A 620 0.13 -0.08 13.64
CA ASP A 620 0.32 -1.22 14.54
C ASP A 620 -0.95 -2.10 14.63
N VAL A 621 -1.56 -2.47 13.49
CA VAL A 621 -2.72 -3.37 13.48
C VAL A 621 -2.32 -4.75 12.96
N ALA A 622 -2.43 -5.75 13.82
CA ALA A 622 -2.05 -7.14 13.57
C ALA A 622 -2.93 -7.87 12.52
N ASP A 623 -4.04 -7.27 12.08
CA ASP A 623 -5.02 -7.88 11.18
C ASP A 623 -5.72 -6.82 10.27
N PRO A 624 -5.20 -6.57 9.05
CA PRO A 624 -5.68 -5.51 8.15
C PRO A 624 -7.14 -5.66 7.63
N PRO A 625 -7.64 -6.86 7.28
CA PRO A 625 -9.04 -7.07 6.87
C PRO A 625 -10.05 -6.63 7.93
N THR A 626 -9.78 -6.95 9.20
CA THR A 626 -10.66 -6.61 10.33
C THR A 626 -10.70 -5.10 10.59
N HIS A 627 -9.56 -4.41 10.48
CA HIS A 627 -9.51 -2.94 10.57
C HIS A 627 -10.28 -2.24 9.45
N ARG A 628 -10.21 -2.77 8.23
CA ARG A 628 -10.93 -2.24 7.06
C ARG A 628 -12.44 -2.33 7.26
N LEU A 629 -12.94 -3.52 7.64
CA LEU A 629 -14.35 -3.71 7.94
C LEU A 629 -14.80 -2.76 9.06
N ASP A 630 -14.03 -2.62 10.14
CA ASP A 630 -14.34 -1.69 11.23
C ASP A 630 -14.44 -0.22 10.78
N LEU A 631 -13.60 0.21 9.84
CA LEU A 631 -13.65 1.56 9.29
C LEU A 631 -14.90 1.76 8.43
N GLU A 632 -15.22 0.82 7.55
CA GLU A 632 -16.41 0.83 6.69
C GLU A 632 -17.70 0.87 7.54
N LEU A 633 -17.79 0.04 8.58
CA LEU A 633 -18.93 0.03 9.51
C LEU A 633 -19.10 1.40 10.22
N ARG A 634 -17.99 2.03 10.65
CA ARG A 634 -18.04 3.38 11.27
C ARG A 634 -18.52 4.44 10.29
N HIS A 635 -18.08 4.35 9.04
CA HIS A 635 -18.48 5.28 7.99
C HIS A 635 -19.95 5.14 7.61
N ASN A 636 -20.47 3.91 7.50
CA ASN A 636 -21.89 3.65 7.30
C ASN A 636 -22.73 4.20 8.47
N ASP A 637 -22.29 3.96 9.71
CA ASP A 637 -22.97 4.48 10.91
C ASP A 637 -23.05 6.02 10.89
N ARG A 638 -21.96 6.72 10.52
CA ARG A 638 -21.94 8.19 10.40
C ARG A 638 -22.85 8.69 9.28
N LEU A 639 -22.86 8.00 8.15
CA LEU A 639 -23.69 8.35 7.00
C LEU A 639 -25.18 8.27 7.34
N VAL A 640 -25.62 7.15 7.92
CA VAL A 640 -27.01 7.00 8.34
C VAL A 640 -27.39 8.00 9.42
N ASP A 641 -26.51 8.23 10.40
CA ASP A 641 -26.76 9.22 11.45
C ASP A 641 -26.98 10.63 10.88
N LEU A 642 -26.11 11.05 9.96
CA LEU A 642 -26.19 12.36 9.33
C LEU A 642 -27.44 12.49 8.45
N LEU A 643 -27.69 11.54 7.55
CA LEU A 643 -28.85 11.58 6.66
C LEU A 643 -30.18 11.47 7.42
N THR A 644 -30.20 10.75 8.55
CA THR A 644 -31.37 10.72 9.45
C THR A 644 -31.68 12.13 9.96
N GLU A 645 -30.67 12.86 10.43
CA GLU A 645 -30.86 14.22 10.94
C GLU A 645 -31.29 15.19 9.82
N VAL A 646 -30.74 15.05 8.62
CA VAL A 646 -31.18 15.83 7.44
C VAL A 646 -32.65 15.55 7.09
N ALA A 647 -33.06 14.28 7.10
CA ALA A 647 -34.46 13.91 6.86
C ALA A 647 -35.40 14.50 7.92
N LEU A 648 -34.98 14.52 9.20
CA LEU A 648 -35.76 15.11 10.28
C LEU A 648 -35.83 16.64 10.21
N LEU A 649 -34.78 17.31 9.71
CA LEU A 649 -34.83 18.75 9.41
C LEU A 649 -35.85 19.07 8.31
N GLY A 650 -36.00 18.19 7.32
CA GLY A 650 -37.01 18.29 6.26
C GLY A 650 -38.45 17.99 6.70
N GLY A 651 -38.70 17.81 8.01
CA GLY A 651 -40.04 17.62 8.56
C GLY A 651 -40.77 16.40 8.00
N ASP A 652 -42.04 16.59 7.63
CA ASP A 652 -42.87 15.53 7.06
C ASP A 652 -42.44 15.15 5.64
N VAL A 653 -41.94 16.10 4.85
CA VAL A 653 -41.48 15.87 3.49
C VAL A 653 -40.23 14.99 3.49
N GLY A 654 -39.28 15.28 4.38
CA GLY A 654 -38.07 14.48 4.58
C GLY A 654 -38.39 13.06 5.06
N TRP A 655 -39.34 12.91 5.99
CA TRP A 655 -39.83 11.58 6.41
C TRP A 655 -40.43 10.79 5.24
N GLN A 656 -41.32 11.39 4.45
CA GLN A 656 -41.94 10.72 3.30
C GLN A 656 -40.89 10.27 2.26
N ALA A 657 -39.80 11.00 2.09
CA ALA A 657 -38.70 10.59 1.20
C ALA A 657 -37.98 9.36 1.71
N VAL A 658 -37.64 9.33 3.01
CA VAL A 658 -37.02 8.16 3.66
C VAL A 658 -37.95 6.94 3.63
N GLU A 659 -39.24 7.15 3.90
CA GLU A 659 -40.25 6.10 3.83
C GLU A 659 -40.34 5.49 2.43
N ARG A 660 -40.34 6.31 1.37
CA ARG A 660 -40.31 5.83 -0.02
C ARG A 660 -39.02 5.09 -0.38
N LEU A 661 -37.87 5.48 0.18
CA LEU A 661 -36.61 4.74 -0.01
C LEU A 661 -36.69 3.36 0.65
N GLY A 662 -37.14 3.31 1.91
CA GLY A 662 -37.32 2.07 2.65
C GLY A 662 -38.32 1.13 1.97
N GLN A 663 -39.46 1.65 1.51
CA GLN A 663 -40.46 0.84 0.82
C GLN A 663 -39.95 0.28 -0.51
N ARG A 664 -39.29 1.11 -1.34
CA ARG A 664 -38.67 0.64 -2.58
C ARG A 664 -37.66 -0.47 -2.33
N GLN A 665 -36.93 -0.41 -1.22
CA GLN A 665 -35.98 -1.44 -0.88
C GLN A 665 -36.66 -2.76 -0.48
N LEU A 666 -37.75 -2.70 0.28
CA LEU A 666 -38.57 -3.88 0.58
C LEU A 666 -39.14 -4.50 -0.69
N ASP A 667 -39.65 -3.68 -1.63
CA ASP A 667 -40.21 -4.16 -2.90
C ASP A 667 -39.12 -4.86 -3.74
N ARG A 668 -37.91 -4.28 -3.83
CA ARG A 668 -36.76 -4.90 -4.52
C ARG A 668 -36.36 -6.25 -3.90
N ILE A 669 -36.38 -6.35 -2.58
CA ILE A 669 -36.06 -7.59 -1.87
C ILE A 669 -37.13 -8.66 -2.18
N ALA A 670 -38.41 -8.27 -2.21
CA ALA A 670 -39.49 -9.16 -2.60
C ALA A 670 -39.34 -9.68 -4.04
N ASP A 671 -38.76 -8.87 -4.93
CA ASP A 671 -38.41 -9.23 -6.32
C ASP A 671 -37.11 -10.06 -6.44
N GLY A 672 -36.45 -10.40 -5.34
CA GLY A 672 -35.24 -11.23 -5.30
C GLY A 672 -33.92 -10.47 -5.45
N HIS A 673 -33.93 -9.14 -5.36
CA HIS A 673 -32.71 -8.34 -5.31
C HIS A 673 -32.11 -8.29 -3.89
N PHE A 674 -30.82 -7.97 -3.80
CA PHE A 674 -30.12 -7.84 -2.51
C PHE A 674 -30.61 -6.64 -1.69
N ALA A 675 -30.59 -6.82 -0.37
CA ALA A 675 -30.84 -5.76 0.60
C ALA A 675 -29.69 -4.73 0.64
N GLU A 676 -30.01 -3.44 0.58
CA GLU A 676 -29.08 -2.34 0.85
C GLU A 676 -29.17 -1.95 2.34
N GLY A 677 -28.31 -2.55 3.18
CA GLY A 677 -28.37 -2.42 4.64
C GLY A 677 -28.35 -0.97 5.14
N VAL A 678 -27.57 -0.09 4.49
CA VAL A 678 -27.51 1.34 4.81
C VAL A 678 -28.85 2.05 4.53
N THR A 679 -29.55 1.69 3.44
CA THR A 679 -30.86 2.26 3.09
C THR A 679 -31.94 1.81 4.08
N CYS A 680 -31.98 0.52 4.42
CA CYS A 680 -32.89 -0.01 5.43
C CYS A 680 -32.62 0.60 6.82
N SER A 681 -31.34 0.75 7.19
CA SER A 681 -30.96 1.38 8.44
C SER A 681 -31.35 2.85 8.53
N LEU A 682 -31.24 3.61 7.43
CA LEU A 682 -31.73 4.98 7.35
C LEU A 682 -33.23 5.07 7.63
N ALA A 683 -34.02 4.17 7.03
CA ALA A 683 -35.46 4.13 7.25
C ALA A 683 -35.82 3.79 8.72
N ALA A 684 -35.23 2.74 9.27
CA ALA A 684 -35.47 2.32 10.65
C ALA A 684 -35.03 3.39 11.68
N THR A 685 -33.84 3.96 11.51
CA THR A 685 -33.30 4.97 12.44
C THR A 685 -34.13 6.25 12.40
N THR A 686 -34.54 6.71 11.21
CA THR A 686 -35.37 7.90 11.05
C THR A 686 -36.74 7.72 11.69
N ALA A 687 -37.38 6.56 11.51
CA ALA A 687 -38.67 6.25 12.10
C ALA A 687 -38.63 6.33 13.63
N VAL A 688 -37.62 5.68 14.24
CA VAL A 688 -37.41 5.67 15.69
C VAL A 688 -37.17 7.08 16.24
N ARG A 689 -36.26 7.85 15.63
CA ARG A 689 -35.98 9.21 16.11
C ARG A 689 -37.16 10.16 15.93
N ARG A 690 -37.91 10.00 14.84
CA ARG A 690 -39.13 10.78 14.61
C ARG A 690 -40.19 10.49 15.68
N ALA A 691 -40.44 9.21 15.98
CA ALA A 691 -41.36 8.79 17.04
C ALA A 691 -40.93 9.39 18.40
N ALA A 692 -39.64 9.33 18.73
CA ALA A 692 -39.09 9.90 19.95
C ALA A 692 -39.24 11.43 20.05
N ARG A 693 -39.09 12.17 18.92
CA ARG A 693 -39.28 13.64 18.87
C ARG A 693 -40.75 14.06 18.93
N GLY A 694 -41.63 13.27 18.30
CA GLY A 694 -43.07 13.57 18.20
C GLY A 694 -43.92 13.02 19.34
N GLY A 695 -43.37 12.14 20.19
CA GLY A 695 -44.11 11.45 21.24
C GLY A 695 -45.12 10.41 20.72
N GLY A 696 -44.87 9.83 19.54
CA GLY A 696 -45.72 8.83 18.90
C GLY A 696 -45.17 7.41 19.00
N ASP A 697 -45.97 6.42 18.62
CA ASP A 697 -45.55 5.01 18.56
C ASP A 697 -44.60 4.74 17.39
N ILE A 698 -43.71 3.76 17.55
CA ILE A 698 -42.76 3.33 16.52
C ILE A 698 -43.48 2.45 15.49
N ASP A 699 -43.43 2.86 14.23
CA ASP A 699 -44.02 2.17 13.07
C ASP A 699 -43.65 0.68 13.02
N ASP A 700 -44.62 -0.18 12.66
CA ASP A 700 -44.41 -1.63 12.55
C ASP A 700 -43.44 -1.99 11.42
N ARG A 701 -43.35 -1.17 10.35
CA ARG A 701 -42.39 -1.35 9.25
C ARG A 701 -40.94 -1.26 9.68
N VAL A 702 -40.66 -0.67 10.85
CA VAL A 702 -39.30 -0.66 11.44
C VAL A 702 -38.77 -2.08 11.61
N GLU A 703 -39.63 -3.05 11.93
CA GLU A 703 -39.20 -4.45 12.07
C GLU A 703 -38.72 -5.02 10.73
N ALA A 704 -39.41 -4.75 9.63
CA ALA A 704 -39.01 -5.21 8.30
C ALA A 704 -37.66 -4.61 7.88
N TRP A 705 -37.48 -3.30 8.01
CA TRP A 705 -36.21 -2.65 7.68
C TRP A 705 -35.06 -3.08 8.61
N LEU A 706 -35.34 -3.29 9.89
CA LEU A 706 -34.37 -3.77 10.85
C LEU A 706 -33.93 -5.21 10.53
N ALA A 707 -34.87 -6.09 10.16
CA ALA A 707 -34.57 -7.46 9.74
C ALA A 707 -33.56 -7.49 8.58
N ASP A 708 -33.79 -6.66 7.55
CA ASP A 708 -32.90 -6.59 6.39
C ASP A 708 -31.54 -5.99 6.76
N THR A 709 -31.51 -4.96 7.61
CA THR A 709 -30.24 -4.38 8.10
C THR A 709 -29.40 -5.44 8.83
N MET A 710 -30.03 -6.27 9.66
CA MET A 710 -29.35 -7.30 10.46
C MET A 710 -28.87 -8.50 9.63
N THR A 711 -29.47 -8.72 8.46
CA THR A 711 -29.17 -9.89 7.60
C THR A 711 -28.31 -9.56 6.38
N THR A 712 -27.99 -8.28 6.14
CA THR A 712 -27.08 -7.86 5.07
C THR A 712 -25.63 -8.27 5.32
N ALA A 713 -24.83 -8.31 4.25
CA ALA A 713 -23.39 -8.53 4.33
C ALA A 713 -22.71 -7.50 5.26
N PRO A 714 -21.61 -7.86 5.96
CA PRO A 714 -21.02 -7.03 7.01
C PRO A 714 -20.71 -5.61 6.52
N VAL A 715 -20.14 -5.49 5.33
CA VAL A 715 -19.76 -4.20 4.70
C VAL A 715 -20.93 -3.22 4.50
N GLN A 716 -22.18 -3.70 4.50
CA GLN A 716 -23.38 -2.87 4.35
C GLN A 716 -24.08 -2.57 5.68
N ARG A 717 -23.53 -3.03 6.81
CA ARG A 717 -24.15 -2.87 8.13
C ARG A 717 -23.82 -1.54 8.79
N THR A 718 -24.68 -1.21 9.74
CA THR A 718 -24.62 -0.02 10.59
C THR A 718 -24.83 -0.44 12.05
N PRO A 719 -23.82 -1.04 12.70
CA PRO A 719 -24.02 -1.69 13.97
C PRO A 719 -24.50 -0.74 15.06
N ARG A 720 -23.97 0.50 15.13
CA ARG A 720 -24.42 1.47 16.15
C ARG A 720 -25.81 2.00 15.87
N ARG A 721 -26.25 2.05 14.60
CA ARG A 721 -27.63 2.45 14.27
C ARG A 721 -28.62 1.32 14.56
N THR A 722 -28.22 0.09 14.28
CA THR A 722 -28.98 -1.11 14.62
C THR A 722 -29.20 -1.21 16.13
N GLU A 723 -28.15 -0.99 16.94
CA GLU A 723 -28.27 -0.93 18.40
C GLU A 723 -29.22 0.18 18.87
N GLU A 724 -29.17 1.35 18.22
CA GLU A 724 -30.05 2.48 18.55
C GLU A 724 -31.52 2.14 18.31
N VAL A 725 -31.84 1.56 17.15
CA VAL A 725 -33.19 1.12 16.81
C VAL A 725 -33.68 0.06 17.81
N LEU A 726 -32.87 -0.96 18.09
CA LEU A 726 -33.22 -2.02 19.04
C LEU A 726 -33.52 -1.49 20.45
N ARG A 727 -32.74 -0.53 20.95
CA ARG A 727 -32.96 0.07 22.29
C ARG A 727 -34.24 0.90 22.37
N ALA A 728 -34.72 1.43 21.25
CA ALA A 728 -35.95 2.20 21.23
C ALA A 728 -37.20 1.35 21.14
N LEU A 729 -37.09 0.12 20.62
CA LEU A 729 -38.21 -0.81 20.55
C LEU A 729 -38.63 -1.30 21.96
N PRO A 730 -39.93 -1.55 22.18
CA PRO A 730 -40.40 -2.35 23.31
C PRO A 730 -39.63 -3.67 23.44
N THR A 731 -39.36 -4.10 24.68
CA THR A 731 -38.52 -5.26 24.97
C THR A 731 -38.96 -6.52 24.22
N ASP A 732 -40.27 -6.77 24.13
CA ASP A 732 -40.82 -7.94 23.43
C ASP A 732 -40.57 -7.87 21.91
N ARG A 733 -40.64 -6.67 21.31
CA ARG A 733 -40.32 -6.44 19.89
C ARG A 733 -38.82 -6.64 19.65
N ALA A 734 -37.97 -6.03 20.46
CA ALA A 734 -36.51 -6.15 20.36
C ALA A 734 -36.04 -7.62 20.53
N GLU A 735 -36.60 -8.34 21.50
CA GLU A 735 -36.29 -9.75 21.73
C GLU A 735 -36.68 -10.62 20.53
N ARG A 736 -37.88 -10.42 19.96
CA ARG A 736 -38.31 -11.12 18.74
C ARG A 736 -37.35 -10.87 17.58
N MET A 737 -36.97 -9.61 17.34
CA MET A 737 -36.08 -9.23 16.24
C MET A 737 -34.71 -9.91 16.36
N VAL A 738 -34.11 -9.85 17.55
CA VAL A 738 -32.81 -10.50 17.83
C VAL A 738 -32.91 -12.02 17.66
N LEU A 739 -33.98 -12.64 18.13
CA LEU A 739 -34.16 -14.10 18.02
C LEU A 739 -34.41 -14.57 16.58
N GLN A 740 -35.14 -13.81 15.77
CA GLN A 740 -35.52 -14.22 14.42
C GLN A 740 -34.46 -13.90 13.35
N HIS A 741 -33.82 -12.74 13.44
CA HIS A 741 -33.01 -12.20 12.33
C HIS A 741 -31.53 -12.09 12.62
N CYS A 742 -31.08 -12.43 13.83
CA CYS A 742 -29.67 -12.39 14.20
C CYS A 742 -29.06 -13.80 14.23
N PRO A 743 -28.33 -14.22 13.18
CA PRO A 743 -27.66 -15.50 13.16
C PRO A 743 -26.41 -15.43 14.04
N ILE A 744 -26.27 -16.30 15.06
CA ILE A 744 -25.07 -16.30 15.92
C ILE A 744 -23.79 -16.50 15.08
N TRP A 745 -23.92 -17.26 13.99
CA TRP A 745 -22.85 -17.52 13.05
C TRP A 745 -23.40 -17.58 11.63
N ARG A 746 -22.52 -17.32 10.65
CA ARG A 746 -22.79 -17.58 9.24
C ARG A 746 -22.03 -18.81 8.79
N GLU A 747 -22.76 -19.77 8.24
CA GLU A 747 -22.17 -20.91 7.56
C GLU A 747 -21.77 -20.51 6.14
N GLY A 748 -20.58 -20.93 5.75
CA GLY A 748 -20.09 -20.82 4.38
C GLY A 748 -19.45 -22.13 3.93
N THR A 749 -18.81 -22.09 2.77
CA THR A 749 -18.01 -23.20 2.27
C THR A 749 -16.72 -22.64 1.68
N ILE A 750 -15.57 -23.15 2.10
CA ILE A 750 -14.33 -22.98 1.33
C ILE A 750 -14.16 -24.18 0.44
N THR A 751 -13.60 -23.99 -0.75
CA THR A 751 -13.12 -25.11 -1.56
C THR A 751 -11.60 -25.20 -1.39
N SER A 752 -11.12 -26.29 -0.79
CA SER A 752 -9.69 -26.59 -0.70
C SER A 752 -9.44 -27.98 -1.28
N ASN A 753 -8.43 -28.10 -2.15
CA ASN A 753 -8.07 -29.33 -2.86
C ASN A 753 -9.23 -29.98 -3.63
N GLY A 754 -10.07 -29.16 -4.28
CA GLY A 754 -11.24 -29.65 -5.04
C GLY A 754 -12.35 -30.25 -4.18
N ARG A 755 -12.33 -30.04 -2.86
CA ARG A 755 -13.39 -30.44 -1.93
C ARG A 755 -13.92 -29.23 -1.18
N SER A 756 -15.25 -29.12 -1.09
CA SER A 756 -15.90 -28.09 -0.28
C SER A 756 -15.90 -28.50 1.19
N HIS A 757 -15.32 -27.64 2.03
CA HIS A 757 -15.32 -27.76 3.49
C HIS A 757 -16.22 -26.65 4.05
N PRO A 758 -17.03 -26.94 5.08
CA PRO A 758 -17.85 -25.92 5.71
C PRO A 758 -16.99 -24.88 6.44
N THR A 759 -17.42 -23.62 6.44
CA THR A 759 -16.90 -22.57 7.31
C THR A 759 -17.95 -22.05 8.28
N LEU A 760 -17.49 -21.48 9.38
CA LEU A 760 -18.33 -20.86 10.38
C LEU A 760 -17.70 -19.55 10.86
N HIS A 761 -18.36 -18.42 10.60
CA HIS A 761 -17.91 -17.07 10.98
C HIS A 761 -18.76 -16.48 12.09
N PHE A 762 -18.13 -15.84 13.07
CA PHE A 762 -18.84 -15.22 14.19
C PHE A 762 -19.54 -13.94 13.74
N ASP A 763 -20.80 -13.76 14.16
CA ASP A 763 -21.58 -12.58 13.77
C ASP A 763 -21.86 -11.63 14.94
N ASP A 764 -22.39 -10.43 14.66
CA ASP A 764 -22.74 -9.39 15.64
C ASP A 764 -23.86 -9.79 16.65
N THR A 765 -24.25 -11.06 16.72
CA THR A 765 -25.42 -11.50 17.50
C THR A 765 -25.28 -11.29 19.00
N LEU A 766 -24.12 -11.62 19.58
CA LEU A 766 -23.92 -11.37 21.01
C LEU A 766 -23.94 -9.88 21.34
N ARG A 767 -23.47 -9.05 20.41
CA ARG A 767 -23.48 -7.59 20.55
C ARG A 767 -24.90 -7.05 20.64
N TYR A 768 -25.81 -7.47 19.76
CA TYR A 768 -27.21 -7.02 19.81
C TYR A 768 -28.00 -7.66 20.95
N ALA A 769 -27.75 -8.93 21.25
CA ALA A 769 -28.51 -9.64 22.27
C ALA A 769 -28.18 -9.14 23.69
N ARG A 770 -26.99 -8.57 23.91
CA ARG A 770 -26.62 -7.86 25.17
C ARG A 770 -27.43 -6.57 25.41
N LEU A 771 -28.19 -6.08 24.43
CA LEU A 771 -29.09 -4.94 24.62
C LEU A 771 -30.37 -5.31 25.35
N LEU A 772 -30.72 -6.60 25.40
CA LEU A 772 -31.91 -7.09 26.07
C LEU A 772 -31.71 -7.03 27.59
N PRO A 773 -32.77 -6.85 28.39
CA PRO A 773 -32.66 -6.71 29.85
C PRO A 773 -32.25 -8.01 30.55
N SER A 774 -32.52 -9.16 29.94
CA SER A 774 -32.15 -10.49 30.42
C SER A 774 -31.78 -11.39 29.23
N PRO A 775 -30.88 -12.37 29.41
CA PRO A 775 -30.47 -13.29 28.36
C PRO A 775 -31.63 -14.21 27.98
N PRO A 776 -32.10 -14.18 26.72
CA PRO A 776 -33.14 -15.11 26.31
C PRO A 776 -32.62 -16.54 26.37
N ARG A 777 -33.32 -17.43 27.07
CA ARG A 777 -32.96 -18.86 27.14
C ARG A 777 -32.75 -19.47 25.75
N ALA A 778 -33.62 -19.16 24.80
CA ALA A 778 -33.51 -19.61 23.41
C ALA A 778 -32.21 -19.14 22.73
N MET A 779 -31.71 -17.95 23.09
CA MET A 779 -30.43 -17.47 22.58
C MET A 779 -29.26 -18.21 23.23
N THR A 780 -29.32 -18.47 24.54
CA THR A 780 -28.31 -19.30 25.24
C THR A 780 -28.24 -20.71 24.67
N GLU A 781 -29.39 -21.32 24.35
CA GLU A 781 -29.46 -22.61 23.65
C GLU A 781 -28.79 -22.55 22.27
N ARG A 782 -29.04 -21.50 21.49
CA ARG A 782 -28.39 -21.28 20.18
C ARG A 782 -26.88 -21.04 20.31
N VAL A 783 -26.42 -20.31 21.33
CA VAL A 783 -24.98 -20.08 21.59
C VAL A 783 -24.27 -21.41 21.84
N ILE A 784 -24.85 -22.26 22.69
CA ILE A 784 -24.31 -23.59 23.00
C ILE A 784 -24.31 -24.48 21.76
N ALA A 785 -25.42 -24.51 21.00
CA ALA A 785 -25.50 -25.26 19.75
C ALA A 785 -24.46 -24.78 18.74
N ALA A 786 -24.14 -23.49 18.72
CA ALA A 786 -23.15 -22.96 17.81
C ALA A 786 -21.70 -23.28 18.23
N ILE A 787 -21.41 -23.38 19.54
CA ILE A 787 -20.13 -23.92 20.03
C ILE A 787 -19.98 -25.39 19.63
N GLU A 788 -21.06 -26.17 19.73
CA GLU A 788 -21.10 -27.56 19.25
C GLU A 788 -20.79 -27.62 17.75
N ARG A 789 -21.47 -26.78 16.96
CA ARG A 789 -21.29 -26.68 15.51
C ARG A 789 -19.88 -26.24 15.11
N HIS A 790 -19.30 -25.28 15.81
CA HIS A 790 -17.92 -24.82 15.58
C HIS A 790 -16.92 -25.95 15.73
N ALA A 791 -17.07 -26.76 16.79
CA ALA A 791 -16.18 -27.89 17.02
C ALA A 791 -16.35 -29.01 15.98
N GLU A 792 -17.57 -29.23 15.48
CA GLU A 792 -17.82 -30.13 14.35
C GLU A 792 -17.14 -29.64 13.07
N VAL A 793 -17.33 -28.37 12.71
CA VAL A 793 -16.70 -27.77 11.52
C VAL A 793 -15.18 -27.85 11.63
N LYS A 794 -14.61 -27.44 12.77
CA LYS A 794 -13.16 -27.52 13.03
C LYS A 794 -12.60 -28.94 12.98
N ALA A 795 -13.41 -29.95 13.32
CA ALA A 795 -13.01 -31.36 13.20
C ALA A 795 -13.07 -31.88 11.76
N LEU A 796 -13.92 -31.27 10.91
CA LEU A 796 -14.05 -31.59 9.48
C LEU A 796 -13.03 -30.83 8.61
N THR A 797 -12.53 -29.69 9.09
CA THR A 797 -11.51 -28.90 8.38
C THR A 797 -10.10 -29.54 8.49
N PRO A 798 -9.35 -29.68 7.39
CA PRO A 798 -7.95 -30.10 7.42
C PRO A 798 -7.04 -29.20 8.30
N ARG A 799 -6.01 -29.79 8.91
CA ARG A 799 -5.02 -29.02 9.70
C ARG A 799 -4.27 -28.03 8.80
N GLY A 800 -4.27 -26.75 9.20
CA GLY A 800 -3.57 -25.67 8.50
C GLY A 800 -4.48 -24.80 7.62
N GLU A 801 -5.74 -25.20 7.44
CA GLU A 801 -6.74 -24.44 6.67
C GLU A 801 -7.60 -23.55 7.59
N PRO A 802 -7.96 -22.32 7.18
CA PRO A 802 -8.82 -21.42 7.95
C PRO A 802 -10.29 -21.87 7.85
N GLY A 803 -10.66 -22.97 8.50
CA GLY A 803 -12.03 -23.52 8.41
C GLY A 803 -13.05 -22.96 9.39
N ALA A 804 -12.63 -22.37 10.51
CA ALA A 804 -13.53 -21.73 11.45
C ALA A 804 -12.78 -20.63 12.20
N ASP A 805 -13.41 -19.46 12.35
CA ASP A 805 -12.83 -18.35 13.09
C ASP A 805 -12.47 -18.79 14.53
N PRO A 806 -11.45 -18.19 15.16
CA PRO A 806 -11.22 -18.38 16.59
C PRO A 806 -12.51 -18.10 17.36
N LEU A 807 -12.90 -19.01 18.26
CA LEU A 807 -14.02 -18.74 19.16
C LEU A 807 -13.72 -17.48 19.98
N PRO A 808 -14.63 -16.50 20.05
CA PRO A 808 -14.47 -15.34 20.93
C PRO A 808 -14.73 -15.77 22.38
N GLU A 809 -13.77 -16.51 22.95
CA GLU A 809 -13.92 -17.20 24.25
C GLU A 809 -14.37 -16.22 25.35
N GLN A 810 -13.83 -15.00 25.38
CA GLN A 810 -14.21 -14.01 26.38
C GLN A 810 -15.66 -13.55 26.23
N GLU A 811 -16.14 -13.31 25.01
CA GLU A 811 -17.52 -12.86 24.78
C GLU A 811 -18.54 -13.96 25.13
N LEU A 812 -18.18 -15.21 24.85
CA LEU A 812 -18.97 -16.39 25.20
C LEU A 812 -19.01 -16.61 26.71
N VAL A 813 -17.88 -16.45 27.42
CA VAL A 813 -17.83 -16.53 28.89
C VAL A 813 -18.69 -15.42 29.50
N ASP A 814 -18.54 -14.18 29.02
CA ASP A 814 -19.35 -13.06 29.50
C ASP A 814 -20.84 -13.30 29.26
N TRP A 815 -21.22 -13.87 28.11
CA TRP A 815 -22.60 -14.25 27.82
C TRP A 815 -23.13 -15.31 28.80
N LEU A 816 -22.37 -16.38 29.02
CA LEU A 816 -22.78 -17.46 29.91
C LEU A 816 -22.84 -17.00 31.37
N ARG A 817 -21.97 -16.07 31.80
CA ARG A 817 -22.07 -15.42 33.12
C ARG A 817 -23.34 -14.59 33.24
N TRP A 818 -23.68 -13.85 32.19
CA TRP A 818 -24.92 -13.08 32.17
C TRP A 818 -26.16 -13.99 32.21
N ALA A 819 -26.12 -15.14 31.53
CA ALA A 819 -27.15 -16.18 31.55
C ALA A 819 -27.34 -16.87 32.92
N GLY A 820 -26.33 -16.82 33.80
CA GLY A 820 -26.48 -17.21 35.19
C GLY A 820 -27.03 -18.64 35.37
N GLU A 821 -28.09 -18.77 36.18
CA GLU A 821 -28.68 -20.07 36.56
C GLU A 821 -29.22 -20.88 35.36
N ASP A 822 -29.58 -20.23 34.25
CA ASP A 822 -30.07 -20.90 33.05
C ASP A 822 -28.95 -21.56 32.22
N ALA A 823 -27.70 -21.10 32.36
CA ALA A 823 -26.56 -21.61 31.58
C ALA A 823 -26.08 -22.99 32.07
N GLY A 824 -26.08 -23.22 33.39
CA GLY A 824 -25.53 -24.42 34.01
C GLY A 824 -26.17 -25.72 33.50
N PRO A 825 -27.50 -25.89 33.60
CA PRO A 825 -28.18 -27.09 33.11
C PRO A 825 -28.00 -27.33 31.60
N LEU A 826 -27.94 -26.24 30.80
CA LEU A 826 -27.74 -26.33 29.36
C LEU A 826 -26.31 -26.78 29.00
N LEU A 827 -25.31 -26.28 29.72
CA LEU A 827 -23.91 -26.70 29.58
C LEU A 827 -23.70 -28.15 30.01
N GLU A 828 -24.27 -28.57 31.14
CA GLU A 828 -24.22 -29.96 31.60
C GLU A 828 -24.86 -30.91 30.58
N ALA A 829 -26.03 -30.54 30.05
CA ALA A 829 -26.70 -31.30 29.00
C ALA A 829 -25.85 -31.39 27.73
N ALA A 830 -25.18 -30.31 27.32
CA ALA A 830 -24.29 -30.30 26.15
C ALA A 830 -23.02 -31.14 26.34
N ILE A 831 -22.37 -31.02 27.50
CA ILE A 831 -21.20 -31.84 27.87
C ILE A 831 -21.57 -33.34 27.88
N GLY A 832 -22.77 -33.68 28.33
CA GLY A 832 -23.28 -35.05 28.38
C GLY A 832 -23.52 -35.70 27.01
N ARG A 833 -23.66 -34.92 25.92
CA ARG A 833 -23.88 -35.43 24.56
C ARG A 833 -22.62 -36.02 23.90
N ALA A 834 -21.44 -35.87 24.51
CA ALA A 834 -20.16 -36.42 24.04
C ALA A 834 -19.83 -36.07 22.57
N SER A 835 -19.69 -34.79 22.27
CA SER A 835 -19.32 -34.26 20.94
C SER A 835 -17.85 -33.80 20.87
N PRO A 836 -17.29 -33.49 19.68
CA PRO A 836 -15.98 -32.85 19.54
C PRO A 836 -15.83 -31.55 20.36
N ALA A 837 -16.93 -30.89 20.71
CA ALA A 837 -16.95 -29.67 21.52
C ALA A 837 -16.74 -29.92 23.02
N THR A 838 -16.79 -31.17 23.49
CA THR A 838 -16.79 -31.52 24.94
C THR A 838 -15.63 -30.86 25.69
N THR A 839 -14.43 -30.83 25.10
CA THR A 839 -13.25 -30.20 25.71
C THR A 839 -13.42 -28.69 25.83
N THR A 840 -13.92 -28.03 24.79
CA THR A 840 -14.20 -26.59 24.76
C THR A 840 -15.30 -26.22 25.75
N LEU A 841 -16.40 -26.98 25.78
CA LEU A 841 -17.52 -26.78 26.70
C LEU A 841 -17.09 -26.96 28.16
N LYS A 842 -16.27 -27.98 28.48
CA LYS A 842 -15.69 -28.16 29.83
C LYS A 842 -14.76 -27.01 30.22
N ARG A 843 -13.97 -26.50 29.26
CA ARG A 843 -13.09 -25.35 29.50
C ARG A 843 -13.90 -24.09 29.79
N LEU A 844 -14.92 -23.79 29.00
CA LEU A 844 -15.84 -22.66 29.24
C LEU A 844 -16.56 -22.82 30.59
N ALA A 845 -17.04 -24.02 30.91
CA ALA A 845 -17.68 -24.33 32.19
C ALA A 845 -16.72 -24.17 33.40
N GLY A 846 -15.41 -24.34 33.22
CA GLY A 846 -14.42 -24.09 34.28
C GLY A 846 -13.98 -22.62 34.41
N LEU A 847 -14.26 -21.79 33.40
CA LEU A 847 -14.03 -20.33 33.42
C LEU A 847 -15.23 -19.56 34.00
N LEU A 848 -16.41 -20.18 33.97
CA LEU A 848 -17.63 -19.77 34.68
C LEU A 848 -17.50 -20.13 36.17
#